data_AF-A0A3P7GF03-F1
#
_entry.id   AF-A0A3P7GF03-F1
#
_cell.length_a   1.000
_cell.length_b   1.000
_cell.length_c   1.000
_cell.angle_alpha   90.00
_cell.angle_beta   90.00
_cell.angle_gamma   90.00
#
_symmetry.space_group_name_H-M   'P 1'
#
loop_
_entity.id
_entity.type
_entity.pdbx_description
1 polymer ?
#
loop_
_entity_poly.entity_id
_entity_poly.type
_entity_poly.pdbx_seq_one_letter_code
_entity_poly.pdbx_strand_id
1 'polypeptide(L)'
;MSNNPSKSSTARGWILLSLCVGCFAPSDRFMKYLCCFIREHGPAPNTGYSKYIEQRLRRTVKNGTRHQPPSYVELQATKSKNPIVLAVTFMDGTVKTVNADSATTAKELCDALADKIGLKERFGFSLYIALFDKVSSLGSGSDHIMDAVSQCEQYAKEQGRQERNAPWRLFFRKEIFTPWHKPKKEKIYPDRKLFLAVWEEDLAGLAAQQYYVDHGPEMDVDKLEQSLHLYIPEFEMKNAKGSNQERWLQLVMHAFRKRFSQNQPTTMQVKQDVVSFARCKWPLLFSRFYEAYKFAGPALPKNEVQDVLLKVIIAVNWTGVFVVDDEEQVLLEFSFPEIVCITCSSPTPDGTESFTIETIGQIEYTFQSPNSEDIKELVEYFLDGLKKRSTFLVALHDYKPTGNIHLSVRCFGYKYLMPLQHSHNDVNTYLTFKRGDLLILSEGITGEALSKSQFVRGENTRTGLQGNIPVELVYIIPTIKKPTVEIMDMFVKRPEFESPMDKQVAIMTNANSARPYTLERFAADNFRVPSRRTTLTINPRRHDRGVPQLWSHGREPLKAPLLKKLIGKEDPSREAVIAYMAIMKYMGDHPSRRPRTSTELTDLIFRGPLKYEILRDEIYCQLMKQLTNNYNILSEERGWELLWLCMGLFPPSQSLLKEVTQFVRTRPHPVAADCYNRLQKTLRAGQRKFPPHQVEVEAIQHKTTQIFHKAFFPDNSDEAIEVDSSTKARDFCIRIVNRLGLSTPHGFSLFVKIGDKVISVPENEFFFDFVRQLGDWVRQNRTIRDGSYMHFTYQVFFMKKLWLNTVPGEDRIADLIFHYPQELPKYLRGYHKVSRQQAVEMAALILRARTRDDKQAPLAQLIQLLPELVPRDMIKAYSGGDWKKLISSTYSGSVESMSSEEAKIAFLEQIAKWPTFGSAFFEVKQSSDPSIPDRLLIAINKSGVNLYNQETKERIVNYPFTSISNWTSGNTYFHMTIGNLMKGNRGNRLLLETTLGYKMDDLLTSYIKMLLSSSHNETTASTDIETDIL
;
A
#
# COMPACT_ATOMS: atom_id res chain seq x y z
N MET A 1 -37.90 26.06 5.22
CA MET A 1 -37.14 26.43 6.44
C MET A 1 -36.84 27.93 6.47
N SER A 2 -36.57 28.58 5.35
CA SER A 2 -36.60 30.05 5.22
C SER A 2 -38.03 30.58 5.22
N ASN A 3 -38.30 31.69 5.93
CA ASN A 3 -39.59 32.40 5.98
C ASN A 3 -40.82 31.53 6.28
N ASN A 4 -40.66 30.43 7.05
CA ASN A 4 -41.78 29.56 7.43
C ASN A 4 -42.51 30.13 8.67
N PRO A 5 -43.81 30.47 8.60
CA PRO A 5 -44.55 31.06 9.71
C PRO A 5 -44.82 30.07 10.86
N SER A 6 -44.74 28.76 10.61
CA SER A 6 -44.98 27.73 11.63
C SER A 6 -43.68 27.31 12.33
N LYS A 7 -43.51 27.74 13.59
CA LYS A 7 -42.37 27.33 14.43
C LYS A 7 -42.25 25.81 14.58
N SER A 8 -43.38 25.11 14.71
CA SER A 8 -43.43 23.65 14.82
C SER A 8 -42.95 22.96 13.53
N SER A 9 -43.39 23.46 12.37
CA SER A 9 -42.94 22.97 11.06
C SER A 9 -41.43 23.21 10.87
N THR A 10 -40.93 24.39 11.23
CA THR A 10 -39.50 24.72 11.16
C THR A 10 -38.65 23.81 12.06
N ALA A 11 -39.07 23.56 13.31
CA ALA A 11 -38.36 22.66 14.21
C ALA A 11 -38.29 21.22 13.67
N ARG A 12 -39.41 20.70 13.13
CA ARG A 12 -39.44 19.39 12.47
C ARG A 12 -38.54 19.33 11.23
N GLY A 13 -38.48 20.41 10.45
CA GLY A 13 -37.58 20.54 9.30
C GLY A 13 -36.10 20.43 9.68
N TRP A 14 -35.69 21.05 10.78
CA TRP A 14 -34.31 20.95 11.29
C TRP A 14 -33.97 19.56 11.81
N ILE A 15 -34.92 18.89 12.49
CA ILE A 15 -34.75 17.48 12.90
C ILE A 15 -34.56 16.60 11.66
N LEU A 16 -35.40 16.78 10.64
CA LEU A 16 -35.29 16.01 9.41
C LEU A 16 -33.95 16.25 8.70
N LEU A 17 -33.51 17.51 8.61
CA LEU A 17 -32.19 17.83 8.05
C LEU A 17 -31.06 17.17 8.83
N SER A 18 -31.12 17.19 10.17
CA SER A 18 -30.13 16.53 11.04
C SER A 18 -30.04 15.02 10.82
N LEU A 19 -31.18 14.37 10.53
CA LEU A 19 -31.23 12.96 10.16
C LEU A 19 -30.65 12.75 8.75
N CYS A 20 -31.06 13.55 7.77
CA CYS A 20 -30.56 13.46 6.39
C CYS A 20 -29.03 13.57 6.31
N VAL A 21 -28.44 14.58 6.96
CA VAL A 21 -26.98 14.76 6.95
C VAL A 21 -26.23 13.69 7.74
N GLY A 22 -26.93 12.94 8.61
CA GLY A 22 -26.38 11.76 9.27
C GLY A 22 -26.42 10.51 8.39
N CYS A 23 -27.31 10.46 7.40
CA CYS A 23 -27.44 9.36 6.46
C CYS A 23 -26.51 9.49 5.26
N PHE A 24 -26.48 10.64 4.61
CA PHE A 24 -25.71 10.84 3.38
C PHE A 24 -25.14 12.26 3.31
N ALA A 25 -23.96 12.36 2.69
CA ALA A 25 -23.36 13.63 2.37
C ALA A 25 -23.94 14.21 1.08
N PRO A 26 -24.21 15.53 0.99
CA PRO A 26 -24.48 16.17 -0.30
C PRO A 26 -23.24 16.14 -1.19
N SER A 27 -23.40 16.39 -2.50
CA SER A 27 -22.26 16.54 -3.43
C SER A 27 -21.24 17.59 -2.93
N ASP A 28 -19.97 17.39 -3.26
CA ASP A 28 -18.87 18.30 -2.87
C ASP A 28 -19.14 19.76 -3.25
N ARG A 29 -19.81 19.97 -4.39
CA ARG A 29 -20.20 21.30 -4.87
C ARG A 29 -21.27 21.94 -3.97
N PHE A 30 -22.23 21.16 -3.46
CA PHE A 30 -23.33 21.66 -2.64
C PHE A 30 -22.97 21.78 -1.15
N MET A 31 -21.99 21.01 -0.68
CA MET A 31 -21.56 20.94 0.73
C MET A 31 -21.35 22.31 1.39
N LYS A 32 -20.66 23.23 0.69
CA LYS A 32 -20.37 24.57 1.21
C LYS A 32 -21.64 25.39 1.45
N TYR A 33 -22.60 25.30 0.53
CA TYR A 33 -23.88 26.02 0.62
C TYR A 33 -24.73 25.48 1.78
N LEU A 34 -24.78 24.16 1.95
CA LEU A 34 -25.50 23.54 3.06
C LEU A 34 -24.90 23.94 4.43
N CYS A 35 -23.57 23.93 4.56
CA CYS A 35 -22.90 24.38 5.78
C CYS A 35 -23.22 25.85 6.10
N CYS A 36 -23.15 26.75 5.12
CA CYS A 36 -23.54 28.15 5.31
C CYS A 36 -25.01 28.27 5.73
N PHE A 37 -25.90 27.53 5.08
CA PHE A 37 -27.33 27.52 5.43
C PHE A 37 -27.59 27.06 6.87
N ILE A 38 -26.92 26.01 7.34
CA ILE A 38 -27.03 25.52 8.73
C ILE A 38 -26.54 26.57 9.74
N ARG A 39 -25.48 27.30 9.40
CA ARG A 39 -24.88 28.34 10.27
C ARG A 39 -25.73 29.59 10.38
N GLU A 40 -26.26 30.05 9.25
CA GLU A 40 -26.99 31.32 9.16
C GLU A 40 -28.45 31.19 9.56
N HIS A 41 -29.09 30.06 9.21
CA HIS A 41 -30.54 29.87 9.42
C HIS A 41 -30.89 28.81 10.46
N GLY A 42 -29.90 28.11 11.03
CA GLY A 42 -30.12 27.06 12.02
C GLY A 42 -30.75 27.56 13.33
N PRO A 43 -31.26 26.65 14.19
CA PRO A 43 -31.86 27.02 15.47
C PRO A 43 -30.92 27.84 16.35
N ALA A 44 -31.48 28.69 17.20
CA ALA A 44 -30.76 29.75 17.92
C ALA A 44 -29.40 29.29 18.52
N PRO A 45 -28.36 30.15 18.50
CA PRO A 45 -26.99 29.76 18.86
C PRO A 45 -26.85 29.15 20.26
N ASN A 46 -27.68 29.58 21.21
CA ASN A 46 -27.75 29.07 22.58
C ASN A 46 -28.18 27.60 22.67
N THR A 47 -28.81 27.06 21.63
CA THR A 47 -29.25 25.67 21.59
C THR A 47 -28.15 24.69 21.15
N GLY A 48 -27.06 25.19 20.54
CA GLY A 48 -25.98 24.34 20.00
C GLY A 48 -26.38 23.40 18.85
N TYR A 49 -27.63 23.43 18.37
CA TYR A 49 -28.13 22.42 17.42
C TYR A 49 -27.48 22.54 16.04
N SER A 50 -27.18 23.74 15.56
CA SER A 50 -26.46 23.93 14.29
C SER A 50 -25.06 23.28 14.32
N LYS A 51 -24.35 23.36 15.46
CA LYS A 51 -23.06 22.67 15.65
C LYS A 51 -23.22 21.15 15.65
N TYR A 52 -24.29 20.65 16.29
CA TYR A 52 -24.63 19.23 16.30
C TYR A 52 -24.88 18.69 14.87
N ILE A 53 -25.63 19.41 14.04
CA ILE A 53 -25.88 19.05 12.63
C ILE A 53 -24.57 19.07 11.82
N GLU A 54 -23.73 20.09 11.98
CA GLU A 54 -22.43 20.16 11.30
C GLU A 54 -21.47 19.01 11.68
N GLN A 55 -21.44 18.64 12.96
CA GLN A 55 -20.62 17.52 13.43
C GLN A 55 -21.09 16.20 12.80
N ARG A 56 -22.40 15.96 12.76
CA ARG A 56 -22.98 14.79 12.09
C ARG A 56 -22.63 14.76 10.60
N LEU A 57 -22.79 15.88 9.90
CA LEU A 57 -22.42 15.99 8.48
C LEU A 57 -20.94 15.67 8.24
N ARG A 58 -20.03 16.21 9.07
CA ARG A 58 -18.59 15.89 8.98
C ARG A 58 -18.30 14.41 9.20
N ARG A 59 -18.98 13.80 10.17
CA ARG A 59 -18.86 12.38 10.48
C ARG A 59 -19.32 11.51 9.30
N THR A 60 -20.45 11.83 8.68
CA THR A 60 -20.94 11.15 7.47
C THR A 60 -20.02 11.36 6.27
N VAL A 61 -19.42 12.55 6.08
CA VAL A 61 -18.40 12.77 5.03
C VAL A 61 -17.16 11.90 5.25
N LYS A 62 -16.74 11.72 6.50
CA LYS A 62 -15.57 10.92 6.87
C LYS A 62 -15.81 9.42 6.68
N ASN A 63 -16.96 8.92 7.14
CA ASN A 63 -17.23 7.48 7.24
C ASN A 63 -18.06 6.92 6.09
N GLY A 64 -18.57 7.77 5.20
CA GLY A 64 -19.32 7.38 4.03
C GLY A 64 -20.83 7.45 4.22
N THR A 65 -21.56 7.06 3.17
CA THR A 65 -23.02 7.12 3.14
C THR A 65 -23.63 5.84 3.68
N ARG A 66 -24.79 5.98 4.31
CA ARG A 66 -25.59 4.92 4.91
C ARG A 66 -26.48 4.23 3.88
N HIS A 67 -26.73 2.94 4.05
CA HIS A 67 -27.58 2.16 3.15
C HIS A 67 -29.02 2.03 3.66
N GLN A 68 -29.29 2.42 4.91
CA GLN A 68 -30.60 2.33 5.52
C GLN A 68 -31.09 3.72 6.00
N PRO A 69 -32.42 3.90 6.11
CA PRO A 69 -32.98 5.12 6.69
C PRO A 69 -32.61 5.26 8.18
N PRO A 70 -32.80 6.45 8.77
CA PRO A 70 -32.56 6.64 10.19
C PRO A 70 -33.49 5.76 11.05
N SER A 71 -32.91 5.13 12.07
CA SER A 71 -33.60 4.36 13.09
C SER A 71 -34.43 5.24 14.04
N TYR A 72 -35.35 4.62 14.78
CA TYR A 72 -36.07 5.21 15.89
C TYR A 72 -35.11 5.75 16.96
N VAL A 73 -34.02 5.02 17.27
CA VAL A 73 -33.00 5.49 18.22
C VAL A 73 -32.36 6.80 17.76
N GLU A 74 -31.98 6.90 16.48
CA GLU A 74 -31.43 8.13 15.91
C GLU A 74 -32.43 9.29 15.94
N LEU A 75 -33.71 9.01 15.67
CA LEU A 75 -34.78 10.00 15.74
C LEU A 75 -34.94 10.54 17.18
N GLN A 76 -34.89 9.69 18.20
CA GLN A 76 -34.99 10.13 19.60
C GLN A 76 -33.76 10.93 20.01
N ALA A 77 -32.56 10.44 19.69
CA ALA A 77 -31.30 11.14 19.97
C ALA A 77 -31.25 12.52 19.28
N THR A 78 -31.76 12.62 18.06
CA THR A 78 -31.80 13.88 17.30
C THR A 78 -32.83 14.88 17.87
N LYS A 79 -33.94 14.40 18.44
CA LYS A 79 -34.95 15.24 19.10
C LYS A 79 -34.44 15.81 20.43
N SER A 80 -33.75 14.99 21.23
CA SER A 80 -33.27 15.36 22.56
C SER A 80 -31.85 15.92 22.59
N LYS A 81 -31.07 15.75 21.51
CA LYS A 81 -29.61 16.01 21.43
C LYS A 81 -28.78 15.13 22.36
N ASN A 82 -29.34 14.02 22.81
CA ASN A 82 -28.62 13.07 23.65
C ASN A 82 -27.65 12.24 22.78
N PRO A 83 -26.48 11.84 23.34
CA PRO A 83 -25.62 10.88 22.67
C PRO A 83 -26.35 9.54 22.53
N ILE A 84 -26.10 8.82 21.42
CA ILE A 84 -26.59 7.46 21.30
C ILE A 84 -25.65 6.59 22.13
N VAL A 85 -26.19 5.91 23.14
CA VAL A 85 -25.40 5.01 24.00
C VAL A 85 -25.76 3.59 23.64
N LEU A 86 -24.79 2.85 23.11
CA LEU A 86 -24.93 1.45 22.74
C LEU A 86 -24.43 0.56 23.87
N ALA A 87 -25.28 -0.35 24.34
CA ALA A 87 -24.91 -1.39 25.28
C ALA A 87 -24.47 -2.64 24.49
N VAL A 88 -23.23 -3.07 24.70
CA VAL A 88 -22.64 -4.23 24.02
C VAL A 88 -22.31 -5.30 25.05
N THR A 89 -22.84 -6.50 24.82
CA THR A 89 -22.66 -7.67 25.68
C THR A 89 -21.40 -8.43 25.27
N PHE A 90 -20.55 -8.74 26.24
CA PHE A 90 -19.36 -9.57 26.07
C PHE A 90 -19.69 -11.03 26.38
N MET A 91 -18.83 -11.93 25.92
CA MET A 91 -19.03 -13.38 26.07
C MET A 91 -18.89 -13.88 27.52
N ASP A 92 -18.31 -13.07 28.40
CA ASP A 92 -18.28 -13.31 29.85
C ASP A 92 -19.58 -12.86 30.56
N GLY A 93 -20.56 -12.36 29.82
CA GLY A 93 -21.83 -11.83 30.33
C GLY A 93 -21.77 -10.38 30.79
N THR A 94 -20.60 -9.73 30.77
CA THR A 94 -20.49 -8.32 31.12
C THR A 94 -21.03 -7.43 30.01
N VAL A 95 -21.58 -6.27 30.38
CA VAL A 95 -22.08 -5.29 29.41
C VAL A 95 -21.24 -4.03 29.51
N LYS A 96 -20.76 -3.52 28.37
CA LYS A 96 -20.08 -2.22 28.29
C LYS A 96 -20.89 -1.29 27.41
N THR A 97 -21.00 -0.04 27.86
CA THR A 97 -21.64 1.04 27.10
C THR A 97 -20.61 1.83 26.32
N VAL A 98 -20.91 2.15 25.07
CA VAL A 98 -20.06 2.99 24.20
C VAL A 98 -20.93 4.04 23.52
N ASN A 99 -20.41 5.26 23.39
CA ASN A 99 -21.10 6.34 22.70
C ASN A 99 -20.98 6.15 21.19
N ALA A 100 -22.07 6.37 20.48
CA ALA A 100 -22.16 6.28 19.04
C ALA A 100 -22.89 7.51 18.46
N ASP A 101 -22.69 7.71 17.17
CA ASP A 101 -23.48 8.59 16.33
C ASP A 101 -23.96 7.85 15.09
N SER A 102 -24.70 8.54 14.22
CA SER A 102 -25.25 7.94 13.01
C SER A 102 -24.21 7.42 12.04
N ALA A 103 -22.99 7.94 12.07
CA ALA A 103 -21.92 7.54 11.17
C ALA A 103 -20.94 6.56 11.84
N THR A 104 -21.19 6.12 13.08
CA THR A 104 -20.33 5.14 13.77
C THR A 104 -20.30 3.82 13.01
N THR A 105 -19.08 3.37 12.68
CA THR A 105 -18.85 2.10 11.98
C THR A 105 -18.59 0.95 12.95
N ALA A 106 -18.73 -0.28 12.48
CA ALA A 106 -18.39 -1.49 13.22
C ALA A 106 -16.94 -1.48 13.72
N LYS A 107 -15.99 -1.04 12.88
CA LYS A 107 -14.59 -0.84 13.27
C LYS A 107 -14.42 0.10 14.44
N GLU A 108 -15.01 1.30 14.36
CA GLU A 108 -14.90 2.31 15.43
C GLU A 108 -15.46 1.80 16.77
N LEU A 109 -16.58 1.06 16.72
CA LEU A 109 -17.17 0.47 17.93
C LEU A 109 -16.31 -0.66 18.49
N CYS A 110 -15.80 -1.56 17.63
CA CYS A 110 -14.90 -2.65 18.03
C CYS A 110 -13.60 -2.12 18.66
N ASP A 111 -12.99 -1.08 18.08
CA ASP A 111 -11.79 -0.43 18.61
C ASP A 111 -12.06 0.18 19.99
N ALA A 112 -13.16 0.94 20.14
CA ALA A 112 -13.54 1.54 21.42
C ALA A 112 -13.81 0.49 22.51
N LEU A 113 -14.40 -0.65 22.15
CA LEU A 113 -14.63 -1.78 23.07
C LEU A 113 -13.30 -2.44 23.46
N ALA A 114 -12.42 -2.69 22.49
CA ALA A 114 -11.11 -3.29 22.71
C ALA A 114 -10.23 -2.43 23.64
N ASP A 115 -10.22 -1.12 23.42
CA ASP A 115 -9.50 -0.15 24.27
C ASP A 115 -10.04 -0.18 25.71
N LYS A 116 -11.37 -0.20 25.87
CA LYS A 116 -12.03 -0.22 27.18
C LYS A 116 -11.72 -1.46 28.04
N ILE A 117 -11.32 -2.57 27.41
CA ILE A 117 -10.93 -3.81 28.10
C ILE A 117 -9.42 -4.09 28.06
N GLY A 118 -8.61 -3.21 27.45
CA GLY A 118 -7.17 -3.37 27.30
C GLY A 118 -6.76 -4.56 26.42
N LEU A 119 -7.53 -4.84 25.37
CA LEU A 119 -7.29 -5.95 24.45
C LEU A 119 -6.12 -5.63 23.50
N LYS A 120 -5.04 -6.41 23.58
CA LYS A 120 -3.83 -6.21 22.77
C LYS A 120 -3.95 -6.72 21.33
N GLU A 121 -4.63 -7.85 21.12
CA GLU A 121 -4.84 -8.46 19.80
C GLU A 121 -6.27 -8.15 19.32
N ARG A 122 -6.40 -7.16 18.43
CA ARG A 122 -7.71 -6.71 17.92
C ARG A 122 -8.23 -7.52 16.74
N PHE A 123 -7.32 -8.18 16.02
CA PHE A 123 -7.67 -8.93 14.81
C PHE A 123 -8.72 -10.01 15.12
N GLY A 124 -9.72 -10.07 14.26
CA GLY A 124 -10.75 -11.10 14.28
C GLY A 124 -11.78 -10.98 15.41
N PHE A 125 -11.82 -9.84 16.11
CA PHE A 125 -12.97 -9.48 16.93
C PHE A 125 -13.98 -8.70 16.08
N SER A 126 -15.25 -9.05 16.22
CA SER A 126 -16.33 -8.48 15.42
C SER A 126 -17.57 -8.23 16.29
N LEU A 127 -18.39 -7.30 15.79
CA LEU A 127 -19.66 -6.97 16.40
C LEU A 127 -20.76 -7.82 15.76
N TYR A 128 -21.70 -8.30 16.57
CA TYR A 128 -22.89 -9.01 16.11
C TYR A 128 -24.12 -8.31 16.64
N ILE A 129 -25.20 -8.35 15.88
CA ILE A 129 -26.53 -7.93 16.32
C ILE A 129 -27.46 -9.13 16.33
N ALA A 130 -28.25 -9.28 17.39
CA ALA A 130 -29.30 -10.28 17.48
C ALA A 130 -30.66 -9.63 17.61
N LEU A 131 -31.66 -10.17 16.95
CA LEU A 131 -33.06 -9.79 17.07
C LEU A 131 -33.91 -11.07 17.12
N PHE A 132 -34.63 -11.28 18.22
CA PHE A 132 -35.35 -12.53 18.50
C PHE A 132 -34.39 -13.74 18.52
N ASP A 133 -34.57 -14.65 17.56
CA ASP A 133 -33.80 -15.87 17.29
C ASP A 133 -32.75 -15.68 16.18
N LYS A 134 -32.74 -14.52 15.51
CA LYS A 134 -31.80 -14.22 14.42
C LYS A 134 -30.56 -13.50 14.93
N VAL A 135 -29.39 -13.89 14.43
CA VAL A 135 -28.10 -13.25 14.71
C VAL A 135 -27.40 -12.92 13.40
N SER A 136 -26.88 -11.70 13.26
CA SER A 136 -26.16 -11.24 12.09
C SER A 136 -24.79 -10.67 12.48
N SER A 137 -23.75 -11.01 11.72
CA SER A 137 -22.42 -10.40 11.87
C SER A 137 -22.43 -9.00 11.25
N LEU A 138 -21.85 -8.04 11.98
CA LEU A 138 -21.55 -6.70 11.48
C LEU A 138 -20.05 -6.55 11.20
N GLY A 139 -19.26 -7.60 11.47
CA GLY A 139 -17.80 -7.59 11.30
C GLY A 139 -17.09 -6.54 12.15
N SER A 140 -15.93 -6.11 11.66
CA SER A 140 -15.12 -5.01 12.20
C SER A 140 -14.69 -4.03 11.10
N GLY A 141 -15.54 -3.90 10.07
CA GLY A 141 -15.30 -3.11 8.86
C GLY A 141 -15.93 -1.72 8.88
N SER A 142 -16.21 -1.19 7.69
CA SER A 142 -16.82 0.13 7.47
C SER A 142 -18.35 0.14 7.59
N ASP A 143 -18.99 -0.99 7.86
CA ASP A 143 -20.44 -1.07 8.01
C ASP A 143 -20.95 -0.18 9.14
N HIS A 144 -22.02 0.56 8.89
CA HIS A 144 -22.59 1.50 9.86
C HIS A 144 -23.49 0.78 10.86
N ILE A 145 -23.25 0.97 12.15
CA ILE A 145 -24.01 0.28 13.22
C ILE A 145 -25.50 0.57 13.15
N MET A 146 -25.86 1.82 12.85
CA MET A 146 -27.27 2.19 12.80
C MET A 146 -28.00 1.59 11.58
N ASP A 147 -27.32 0.94 10.63
CA ASP A 147 -27.94 0.35 9.42
C ASP A 147 -28.54 -0.98 9.86
N ALA A 148 -27.76 -1.74 10.61
CA ALA A 148 -28.19 -2.94 11.31
C ALA A 148 -29.32 -2.69 12.31
N VAL A 149 -29.22 -1.61 13.10
CA VAL A 149 -30.29 -1.22 14.04
C VAL A 149 -31.57 -0.87 13.28
N SER A 150 -31.47 -0.07 12.21
CA SER A 150 -32.62 0.27 11.37
C SER A 150 -33.28 -0.97 10.75
N GLN A 151 -32.48 -1.91 10.24
CA GLN A 151 -33.00 -3.18 9.71
C GLN A 151 -33.73 -4.00 10.78
N CYS A 152 -33.18 -4.06 12.00
CA CYS A 152 -33.83 -4.77 13.10
C CYS A 152 -35.19 -4.14 13.48
N GLU A 153 -35.24 -2.81 13.52
CA GLU A 153 -36.47 -2.08 13.82
C GLU A 153 -37.53 -2.24 12.73
N GLN A 154 -37.13 -2.20 11.45
CA GLN A 154 -38.02 -2.45 10.32
C GLN A 154 -38.57 -3.87 10.35
N TYR A 155 -37.72 -4.87 10.59
CA TYR A 155 -38.14 -6.26 10.71
C TYR A 155 -39.14 -6.45 11.86
N ALA A 156 -38.90 -5.85 13.02
CA ALA A 156 -39.85 -5.90 14.14
C ALA A 156 -41.20 -5.25 13.79
N LYS A 157 -41.18 -4.18 12.97
CA LYS A 157 -42.38 -3.50 12.46
C LYS A 157 -43.19 -4.37 11.51
N GLU A 158 -42.53 -5.08 10.60
CA GLU A 158 -43.16 -6.05 9.70
C GLU A 158 -43.84 -7.19 10.47
N GLN A 159 -43.30 -7.56 11.63
CA GLN A 159 -43.89 -8.52 12.57
C GLN A 159 -44.98 -7.91 13.48
N GLY A 160 -45.47 -6.71 13.17
CA GLY A 160 -46.56 -6.04 13.89
C GLY A 160 -46.17 -5.39 15.23
N ARG A 161 -44.87 -5.28 15.55
CA ARG A 161 -44.39 -4.57 16.75
C ARG A 161 -44.08 -3.10 16.43
N GLN A 162 -43.97 -2.27 17.46
CA GLN A 162 -43.51 -0.89 17.29
C GLN A 162 -41.97 -0.86 17.24
N GLU A 163 -41.36 0.00 16.41
CA GLU A 163 -39.90 0.07 16.26
C GLU A 163 -39.18 0.26 17.60
N ARG A 164 -39.75 1.08 18.51
CA ARG A 164 -39.23 1.33 19.86
C ARG A 164 -39.12 0.10 20.77
N ASN A 165 -39.86 -0.96 20.45
CA ASN A 165 -39.92 -2.19 21.23
C ASN A 165 -39.16 -3.33 20.54
N ALA A 166 -38.36 -3.04 19.52
CA ALA A 166 -37.50 -4.03 18.87
C ALA A 166 -36.41 -4.52 19.85
N PRO A 167 -36.39 -5.81 20.24
CA PRO A 167 -35.49 -6.31 21.27
C PRO A 167 -34.12 -6.69 20.70
N TRP A 168 -33.50 -5.79 19.94
CA TRP A 168 -32.17 -6.05 19.38
C TRP A 168 -31.08 -5.94 20.46
N ARG A 169 -30.00 -6.72 20.32
CA ARG A 169 -28.87 -6.78 21.25
C ARG A 169 -27.55 -6.84 20.48
N LEU A 170 -26.55 -6.10 20.94
CA LEU A 170 -25.20 -6.11 20.38
C LEU A 170 -24.26 -7.03 21.18
N PHE A 171 -23.40 -7.75 20.48
CA PHE A 171 -22.41 -8.65 21.06
C PHE A 171 -21.02 -8.36 20.50
N PHE A 172 -19.99 -8.42 21.35
CA PHE A 172 -18.59 -8.31 20.95
C PHE A 172 -17.89 -9.65 21.17
N ARG A 173 -17.44 -10.29 20.09
CA ARG A 173 -16.86 -11.63 20.15
C ARG A 173 -15.76 -11.85 19.12
N LYS A 174 -14.93 -12.87 19.35
CA LYS A 174 -13.94 -13.33 18.38
C LYS A 174 -14.69 -14.08 17.26
N GLU A 175 -14.67 -13.53 16.06
CA GLU A 175 -15.20 -14.12 14.82
C GLU A 175 -14.19 -15.03 14.15
N ILE A 176 -12.90 -14.64 14.09
CA ILE A 176 -11.89 -15.39 13.33
C ILE A 176 -10.53 -15.37 14.03
N PHE A 177 -9.78 -16.46 13.92
CA PHE A 177 -8.39 -16.54 14.41
C PHE A 177 -7.40 -16.39 13.26
N THR A 178 -6.22 -15.84 13.56
CA THR A 178 -5.09 -15.95 12.61
C THR A 178 -4.56 -17.38 12.59
N PRO A 179 -4.03 -17.87 11.46
CA PRO A 179 -3.39 -19.19 11.38
C PRO A 179 -2.22 -19.38 12.38
N TRP A 180 -1.55 -18.28 12.77
CA TRP A 180 -0.45 -18.26 13.73
C TRP A 180 -0.84 -17.81 15.14
N HIS A 181 -2.14 -17.79 15.47
CA HIS A 181 -2.62 -17.36 16.78
C HIS A 181 -2.04 -18.23 17.92
N LYS A 182 -1.52 -17.56 18.96
CA LYS A 182 -0.93 -18.18 20.16
C LYS A 182 -1.78 -17.84 21.40
N PRO A 183 -2.43 -18.81 22.06
CA PRO A 183 -3.37 -18.58 23.17
C PRO A 183 -2.77 -17.88 24.42
N LYS A 184 -1.44 -17.85 24.57
CA LYS A 184 -0.74 -17.43 25.79
C LYS A 184 -0.96 -15.95 26.20
N LYS A 185 -1.72 -15.14 25.45
CA LYS A 185 -1.83 -13.68 25.65
C LYS A 185 -3.25 -13.12 25.83
N GLU A 186 -4.32 -13.91 25.74
CA GLU A 186 -5.69 -13.39 25.80
C GLU A 186 -6.43 -13.71 27.12
N LYS A 187 -7.30 -12.79 27.56
CA LYS A 187 -8.16 -12.90 28.76
C LYS A 187 -9.63 -13.24 28.44
N ILE A 188 -10.00 -13.37 27.16
CA ILE A 188 -11.39 -13.46 26.73
C ILE A 188 -11.79 -14.92 26.52
N TYR A 189 -12.85 -15.34 27.20
CA TYR A 189 -13.42 -16.68 27.14
C TYR A 189 -14.58 -16.71 26.12
N PRO A 190 -14.68 -17.71 25.22
CA PRO A 190 -15.78 -17.83 24.24
C PRO A 190 -17.12 -18.17 24.91
N ASP A 191 -18.23 -17.98 24.18
CA ASP A 191 -19.60 -18.12 24.71
C ASP A 191 -19.89 -19.46 25.40
N ARG A 192 -20.72 -19.40 26.44
CA ARG A 192 -21.30 -20.54 27.17
C ARG A 192 -22.30 -21.34 26.32
N LYS A 193 -22.81 -20.78 25.22
CA LYS A 193 -23.93 -21.33 24.44
C LYS A 193 -23.59 -21.82 23.02
N LEU A 194 -22.32 -21.75 22.59
CA LEU A 194 -21.96 -22.02 21.18
C LEU A 194 -21.77 -23.52 20.85
N PHE A 195 -21.85 -24.41 21.83
CA PHE A 195 -21.50 -25.83 21.70
C PHE A 195 -22.73 -26.73 21.50
N LEU A 196 -23.65 -26.31 20.64
CA LEU A 196 -24.96 -26.97 20.45
C LEU A 196 -24.93 -28.19 19.53
N ALA A 197 -23.75 -28.57 18.98
CA ALA A 197 -23.61 -29.74 18.10
C ALA A 197 -22.26 -30.45 18.35
N VAL A 198 -22.14 -31.11 19.49
CA VAL A 198 -20.88 -31.70 19.96
C VAL A 198 -21.11 -33.16 20.35
N TRP A 199 -20.15 -34.04 20.03
CA TRP A 199 -20.15 -35.43 20.49
C TRP A 199 -20.20 -35.47 22.02
N GLU A 200 -20.96 -36.43 22.57
CA GLU A 200 -21.25 -36.55 24.01
C GLU A 200 -19.99 -36.42 24.90
N GLU A 201 -18.87 -37.03 24.48
CA GLU A 201 -17.58 -36.97 25.20
C GLU A 201 -16.93 -35.58 25.20
N ASP A 202 -16.99 -34.86 24.08
CA ASP A 202 -16.41 -33.53 23.94
C ASP A 202 -17.19 -32.51 24.78
N LEU A 203 -18.52 -32.67 24.85
CA LEU A 203 -19.40 -31.83 25.68
C LEU A 203 -19.15 -32.07 27.18
N ALA A 204 -19.01 -33.34 27.60
CA ALA A 204 -18.63 -33.69 28.97
C ALA A 204 -17.25 -33.13 29.34
N GLY A 205 -16.29 -33.17 28.41
CA GLY A 205 -14.96 -32.58 28.56
C GLY A 205 -15.00 -31.06 28.78
N LEU A 206 -15.80 -30.34 27.99
CA LEU A 206 -15.97 -28.90 28.14
C LEU A 206 -16.70 -28.52 29.43
N ALA A 207 -17.75 -29.25 29.81
CA ALA A 207 -18.45 -29.05 31.06
C ALA A 207 -17.53 -29.26 32.28
N ALA A 208 -16.66 -30.28 32.24
CA ALA A 208 -15.66 -30.49 33.28
C ALA A 208 -14.64 -29.34 33.36
N GLN A 209 -14.18 -28.82 32.21
CA GLN A 209 -13.30 -27.65 32.17
C GLN A 209 -14.00 -26.38 32.67
N GLN A 210 -15.28 -26.19 32.37
CA GLN A 210 -16.07 -25.06 32.85
C GLN A 210 -16.28 -25.11 34.36
N TYR A 211 -16.65 -26.28 34.90
CA TYR A 211 -16.75 -26.50 36.34
C TYR A 211 -15.40 -26.18 37.04
N TYR A 212 -14.28 -26.63 36.48
CA TYR A 212 -12.93 -26.30 36.99
C TYR A 212 -12.67 -24.80 37.01
N VAL A 213 -13.13 -24.07 35.99
CA VAL A 213 -12.95 -22.62 35.90
C VAL A 213 -13.76 -21.87 36.96
N ASP A 214 -14.98 -22.32 37.25
CA ASP A 214 -15.90 -21.65 38.17
C ASP A 214 -15.66 -22.02 39.64
N HIS A 215 -15.22 -23.26 39.92
CA HIS A 215 -15.12 -23.81 41.28
C HIS A 215 -13.72 -24.25 41.69
N GLY A 216 -12.76 -24.29 40.76
CA GLY A 216 -11.36 -24.62 41.05
C GLY A 216 -11.03 -26.13 40.96
N PRO A 217 -9.90 -26.56 41.54
CA PRO A 217 -9.37 -27.91 41.35
C PRO A 217 -10.11 -29.02 42.11
N GLU A 218 -10.92 -28.67 43.10
CA GLU A 218 -11.67 -29.62 43.91
C GLU A 218 -13.06 -29.89 43.32
N MET A 219 -13.38 -31.17 43.14
CA MET A 219 -14.69 -31.59 42.62
C MET A 219 -15.65 -31.88 43.77
N ASP A 220 -16.73 -31.10 43.83
CA ASP A 220 -17.84 -31.21 44.77
C ASP A 220 -19.06 -31.69 43.97
N VAL A 221 -19.53 -32.90 44.27
CA VAL A 221 -20.57 -33.59 43.50
C VAL A 221 -21.91 -32.88 43.65
N ASP A 222 -22.23 -32.38 44.84
CA ASP A 222 -23.50 -31.69 45.11
C ASP A 222 -23.56 -30.35 44.37
N LYS A 223 -22.44 -29.61 44.33
CA LYS A 223 -22.33 -28.37 43.54
C LYS A 223 -22.38 -28.62 42.04
N LEU A 224 -21.73 -29.69 41.56
CA LEU A 224 -21.78 -30.05 40.14
C LEU A 224 -23.21 -30.42 39.74
N GLU A 225 -23.92 -31.20 40.55
CA GLU A 225 -25.31 -31.56 40.27
C GLU A 225 -26.23 -30.33 40.22
N GLN A 226 -26.06 -29.38 41.15
CA GLN A 226 -26.81 -28.11 41.15
C GLN A 226 -26.48 -27.22 39.96
N SER A 227 -25.24 -27.24 39.47
CA SER A 227 -24.78 -26.39 38.36
C SER A 227 -24.82 -27.06 36.99
N LEU A 228 -25.14 -28.35 36.90
CA LEU A 228 -25.07 -29.14 35.65
C LEU A 228 -25.93 -28.55 34.52
N HIS A 229 -27.11 -28.02 34.88
CA HIS A 229 -28.03 -27.36 33.96
C HIS A 229 -27.48 -26.06 33.35
N LEU A 230 -26.40 -25.50 33.92
CA LEU A 230 -25.71 -24.32 33.39
C LEU A 230 -24.67 -24.70 32.32
N TYR A 231 -24.20 -25.96 32.31
CA TYR A 231 -23.11 -26.43 31.45
C TYR A 231 -23.59 -27.31 30.30
N ILE A 232 -24.72 -28.01 30.47
CA ILE A 232 -25.28 -28.92 29.46
C ILE A 232 -26.60 -28.34 28.92
N PRO A 233 -26.81 -28.31 27.58
CA PRO A 233 -28.05 -27.82 26.98
C PRO A 233 -29.30 -28.59 27.45
N GLU A 234 -30.43 -27.89 27.61
CA GLU A 234 -31.68 -28.48 28.13
C GLU A 234 -32.22 -29.66 27.30
N PHE A 235 -31.98 -29.69 25.99
CA PHE A 235 -32.44 -30.79 25.13
C PHE A 235 -31.62 -32.08 25.32
N GLU A 236 -30.34 -31.99 25.72
CA GLU A 236 -29.52 -33.16 26.08
C GLU A 236 -29.90 -33.74 27.45
N MET A 237 -30.49 -32.88 28.31
CA MET A 237 -30.94 -33.24 29.64
C MET A 237 -32.30 -33.96 29.63
N LYS A 238 -33.13 -33.73 28.62
CA LYS A 238 -34.47 -34.31 28.46
C LYS A 238 -34.52 -35.27 27.28
N ASN A 239 -34.36 -36.57 27.54
CA ASN A 239 -34.51 -37.61 26.51
C ASN A 239 -35.89 -38.28 26.59
N ALA A 240 -36.27 -39.02 25.53
CA ALA A 240 -37.56 -39.70 25.38
C ALA A 240 -37.92 -40.73 26.49
N LYS A 241 -37.02 -41.01 27.45
CA LYS A 241 -37.18 -41.99 28.54
C LYS A 241 -37.06 -41.40 29.97
N GLY A 242 -36.89 -40.10 30.15
CA GLY A 242 -36.75 -39.46 31.48
C GLY A 242 -35.57 -38.48 31.59
N SER A 243 -35.25 -38.07 32.84
CA SER A 243 -34.12 -37.17 33.13
C SER A 243 -32.79 -37.88 32.91
N ASN A 244 -31.96 -37.36 32.01
CA ASN A 244 -30.63 -37.90 31.68
C ASN A 244 -29.53 -37.32 32.61
N GLN A 245 -29.94 -36.62 33.67
CA GLN A 245 -29.09 -35.81 34.55
C GLN A 245 -28.01 -36.65 35.25
N GLU A 246 -28.35 -37.84 35.76
CA GLU A 246 -27.40 -38.69 36.47
C GLU A 246 -26.32 -39.28 35.55
N ARG A 247 -26.68 -39.57 34.29
CA ARG A 247 -25.72 -39.99 33.26
C ARG A 247 -24.72 -38.87 32.94
N TRP A 248 -25.21 -37.65 32.73
CA TRP A 248 -24.35 -36.49 32.47
C TRP A 248 -23.44 -36.17 33.65
N LEU A 249 -23.95 -36.30 34.88
CA LEU A 249 -23.15 -36.14 36.09
C LEU A 249 -21.94 -37.10 36.09
N GLN A 250 -22.16 -38.39 35.77
CA GLN A 250 -21.08 -39.39 35.70
C GLN A 250 -20.06 -39.09 34.59
N LEU A 251 -20.52 -38.66 33.41
CA LEU A 251 -19.64 -38.35 32.28
C LEU A 251 -18.75 -37.14 32.57
N VAL A 252 -19.31 -36.08 33.15
CA VAL A 252 -18.56 -34.89 33.54
C VAL A 252 -17.57 -35.22 34.66
N MET A 253 -17.97 -36.00 35.65
CA MET A 253 -17.07 -36.47 36.71
C MET A 253 -15.90 -37.31 36.16
N HIS A 254 -16.18 -38.21 35.22
CA HIS A 254 -15.15 -39.01 34.57
C HIS A 254 -14.17 -38.13 33.78
N ALA A 255 -14.69 -37.19 32.98
CA ALA A 255 -13.87 -36.26 32.22
C ALA A 255 -13.00 -35.35 33.12
N PHE A 256 -13.57 -34.85 34.23
CA PHE A 256 -12.86 -34.05 35.22
C PHE A 256 -11.70 -34.84 35.84
N ARG A 257 -11.96 -36.06 36.33
CA ARG A 257 -10.94 -36.93 36.92
C ARG A 257 -9.87 -37.31 35.91
N LYS A 258 -10.24 -37.65 34.67
CA LYS A 258 -9.30 -38.03 33.62
C LYS A 258 -8.31 -36.89 33.31
N ARG A 259 -8.76 -35.64 33.35
CA ARG A 259 -7.96 -34.48 32.93
C ARG A 259 -7.19 -33.82 34.06
N PHE A 260 -7.77 -33.72 35.26
CA PHE A 260 -7.22 -32.89 36.35
C PHE A 260 -6.62 -33.70 37.52
N SER A 261 -6.75 -35.04 37.54
CA SER A 261 -6.16 -35.86 38.63
C SER A 261 -4.64 -35.91 38.62
N GLN A 262 -4.00 -35.79 37.45
CA GLN A 262 -2.54 -35.92 37.31
C GLN A 262 -1.81 -34.58 37.24
N ASN A 263 -2.49 -33.51 36.82
CA ASN A 263 -1.92 -32.18 36.66
C ASN A 263 -2.99 -31.13 37.00
N GLN A 264 -2.63 -30.13 37.82
CA GLN A 264 -3.53 -29.06 38.24
C GLN A 264 -3.14 -27.75 37.53
N PRO A 265 -3.62 -27.53 36.29
CA PRO A 265 -3.36 -26.31 35.53
C PRO A 265 -4.07 -25.11 36.17
N THR A 266 -3.50 -23.93 36.05
CA THR A 266 -4.18 -22.69 36.45
C THR A 266 -5.49 -22.49 35.68
N THR A 267 -6.46 -21.80 36.26
CA THR A 267 -7.73 -21.43 35.59
C THR A 267 -7.49 -20.78 34.22
N MET A 268 -6.43 -19.97 34.09
CA MET A 268 -6.06 -19.33 32.82
C MET A 268 -5.62 -20.35 31.76
N GLN A 269 -4.84 -21.36 32.14
CA GLN A 269 -4.44 -22.44 31.23
C GLN A 269 -5.65 -23.25 30.77
N VAL A 270 -6.58 -23.57 31.67
CA VAL A 270 -7.83 -24.28 31.29
C VAL A 270 -8.66 -23.45 30.31
N LYS A 271 -8.75 -22.12 30.51
CA LYS A 271 -9.40 -21.21 29.55
C LYS A 271 -8.72 -21.22 28.18
N GLN A 272 -7.39 -21.20 28.15
CA GLN A 272 -6.61 -21.28 26.90
C GLN A 272 -6.78 -22.61 26.19
N ASP A 273 -6.88 -23.70 26.93
CA ASP A 273 -7.14 -25.04 26.40
C ASP A 273 -8.53 -25.12 25.75
N VAL A 274 -9.56 -24.54 26.37
CA VAL A 274 -10.92 -24.48 25.79
C VAL A 274 -10.91 -23.71 24.47
N VAL A 275 -10.26 -22.54 24.43
CA VAL A 275 -10.12 -21.76 23.19
C VAL A 275 -9.38 -22.56 22.11
N SER A 276 -8.29 -23.22 22.48
CA SER A 276 -7.49 -24.04 21.56
C SER A 276 -8.29 -25.23 21.03
N PHE A 277 -9.05 -25.89 21.89
CA PHE A 277 -9.93 -27.00 21.54
C PHE A 277 -11.04 -26.53 20.59
N ALA A 278 -11.76 -25.47 20.94
CA ALA A 278 -12.84 -24.93 20.13
C ALA A 278 -12.34 -24.50 18.73
N ARG A 279 -11.23 -23.78 18.68
CA ARG A 279 -10.59 -23.36 17.42
C ARG A 279 -10.25 -24.56 16.53
N CYS A 280 -9.72 -25.64 17.11
CA CYS A 280 -9.31 -26.83 16.38
C CYS A 280 -10.47 -27.73 15.95
N LYS A 281 -11.47 -27.89 16.82
CA LYS A 281 -12.61 -28.80 16.59
C LYS A 281 -13.66 -28.16 15.68
N TRP A 282 -13.85 -26.85 15.76
CA TRP A 282 -14.90 -26.13 15.03
C TRP A 282 -14.36 -24.92 14.25
N PRO A 283 -13.48 -25.13 13.26
CA PRO A 283 -12.94 -24.03 12.47
C PRO A 283 -14.03 -23.24 11.72
N LEU A 284 -15.11 -23.92 11.29
CA LEU A 284 -16.25 -23.26 10.63
C LEU A 284 -16.97 -22.25 11.54
N LEU A 285 -17.09 -22.51 12.85
CA LEU A 285 -17.67 -21.54 13.81
C LEU A 285 -16.83 -20.26 13.93
N PHE A 286 -15.54 -20.34 13.58
CA PHE A 286 -14.62 -19.20 13.58
C PHE A 286 -14.22 -18.80 12.15
N SER A 287 -15.21 -18.82 11.25
CA SER A 287 -15.06 -18.40 9.85
C SER A 287 -15.78 -17.07 9.59
N ARG A 288 -15.22 -16.31 8.66
CA ARG A 288 -15.93 -15.21 8.03
C ARG A 288 -16.61 -15.73 6.77
N PHE A 289 -17.92 -15.50 6.68
CA PHE A 289 -18.76 -16.04 5.63
C PHE A 289 -19.10 -14.96 4.59
N TYR A 290 -19.01 -15.33 3.32
CA TYR A 290 -19.30 -14.46 2.19
C TYR A 290 -20.22 -15.17 1.21
N GLU A 291 -21.28 -14.50 0.77
CA GLU A 291 -22.11 -15.01 -0.31
C GLU A 291 -21.34 -14.88 -1.64
N ALA A 292 -21.34 -15.96 -2.42
CA ALA A 292 -20.73 -15.99 -3.73
C ALA A 292 -21.49 -16.89 -4.70
N TYR A 293 -21.20 -16.74 -5.98
CA TYR A 293 -21.70 -17.61 -7.05
C TYR A 293 -20.52 -18.26 -7.73
N LYS A 294 -20.58 -19.57 -7.94
CA LYS A 294 -19.55 -20.24 -8.74
C LYS A 294 -19.65 -19.77 -10.19
N PHE A 295 -18.57 -19.21 -10.72
CA PHE A 295 -18.53 -18.63 -12.07
C PHE A 295 -17.73 -19.50 -13.06
N ALA A 296 -16.54 -19.97 -12.69
CA ALA A 296 -15.71 -20.82 -13.53
C ALA A 296 -14.82 -21.77 -12.71
N GLY A 297 -14.36 -22.86 -13.34
CA GLY A 297 -13.51 -23.89 -12.71
C GLY A 297 -14.19 -25.27 -12.63
N PRO A 298 -13.51 -26.27 -12.05
CA PRO A 298 -14.01 -27.65 -11.96
C PRO A 298 -15.38 -27.78 -11.29
N ALA A 299 -16.11 -28.86 -11.59
CA ALA A 299 -17.39 -29.18 -10.94
C ALA A 299 -17.23 -29.35 -9.42
N LEU A 300 -18.22 -28.90 -8.65
CA LEU A 300 -18.22 -29.10 -7.19
C LEU A 300 -18.87 -30.47 -6.87
N PRO A 301 -18.34 -31.23 -5.89
CA PRO A 301 -18.92 -32.52 -5.49
C PRO A 301 -20.37 -32.32 -4.99
N LYS A 302 -21.30 -33.16 -5.48
CA LYS A 302 -22.77 -33.23 -5.22
C LYS A 302 -23.72 -32.59 -6.23
N ASN A 303 -23.27 -31.75 -7.17
CA ASN A 303 -24.16 -31.17 -8.18
C ASN A 303 -23.72 -31.56 -9.59
N GLU A 304 -24.20 -32.71 -10.09
CA GLU A 304 -24.01 -33.18 -11.48
C GLU A 304 -24.78 -32.33 -12.52
N VAL A 305 -25.42 -31.23 -12.11
CA VAL A 305 -26.11 -30.32 -13.02
C VAL A 305 -25.19 -29.16 -13.39
N GLN A 306 -24.95 -29.03 -14.69
CA GLN A 306 -24.17 -27.99 -15.36
C GLN A 306 -24.88 -26.62 -15.30
N ASP A 307 -25.12 -26.08 -14.09
CA ASP A 307 -25.70 -24.74 -13.93
C ASP A 307 -24.64 -23.71 -13.49
N VAL A 308 -24.51 -22.67 -14.31
CA VAL A 308 -23.44 -21.66 -14.33
C VAL A 308 -23.59 -20.59 -13.22
N LEU A 309 -24.51 -20.78 -12.27
CA LEU A 309 -24.84 -19.80 -11.22
C LEU A 309 -25.27 -20.49 -9.91
N LEU A 310 -24.46 -21.43 -9.41
CA LEU A 310 -24.71 -22.05 -8.11
C LEU A 310 -24.39 -21.04 -7.00
N LYS A 311 -25.38 -20.73 -6.15
CA LYS A 311 -25.16 -19.97 -4.91
C LYS A 311 -24.33 -20.83 -3.95
N VAL A 312 -23.25 -20.26 -3.44
CA VAL A 312 -22.36 -20.90 -2.46
C VAL A 312 -21.96 -19.89 -1.39
N ILE A 313 -21.48 -20.38 -0.26
CA ILE A 313 -20.93 -19.58 0.82
C ILE A 313 -19.43 -19.84 0.91
N ILE A 314 -18.64 -18.78 0.84
CA ILE A 314 -17.19 -18.83 1.02
C ILE A 314 -16.90 -18.56 2.49
N ALA A 315 -16.35 -19.56 3.19
CA ALA A 315 -15.97 -19.48 4.58
C ALA A 315 -14.44 -19.43 4.70
N VAL A 316 -13.90 -18.28 5.13
CA VAL A 316 -12.46 -18.10 5.36
C VAL A 316 -12.15 -18.19 6.84
N ASN A 317 -11.23 -19.06 7.25
CA ASN A 317 -10.83 -19.24 8.65
C ASN A 317 -9.32 -19.50 8.81
N TRP A 318 -8.90 -19.88 10.01
CA TRP A 318 -7.50 -20.06 10.35
C TRP A 318 -6.86 -21.32 9.73
N THR A 319 -7.65 -22.29 9.22
CA THR A 319 -7.14 -23.49 8.54
C THR A 319 -7.09 -23.32 7.02
N GLY A 320 -8.01 -22.56 6.43
CA GLY A 320 -8.07 -22.39 4.98
C GLY A 320 -9.30 -21.65 4.49
N VAL A 321 -9.63 -21.89 3.22
CA VAL A 321 -10.83 -21.37 2.54
C VAL A 321 -11.75 -22.54 2.21
N PHE A 322 -13.01 -22.44 2.62
CA PHE A 322 -14.03 -23.48 2.44
C PHE A 322 -15.15 -22.95 1.54
N VAL A 323 -15.63 -23.79 0.63
CA VAL A 323 -16.83 -23.53 -0.16
C VAL A 323 -17.92 -24.41 0.41
N VAL A 324 -19.01 -23.80 0.84
CA VAL A 324 -20.11 -24.42 1.58
C VAL A 324 -21.42 -24.19 0.80
N ASP A 325 -22.33 -25.15 0.83
CA ASP A 325 -23.68 -24.98 0.28
C ASP A 325 -24.66 -24.34 1.28
N ASP A 326 -25.91 -24.16 0.85
CA ASP A 326 -27.00 -23.60 1.65
C ASP A 326 -27.42 -24.54 2.82
N GLU A 327 -26.98 -25.80 2.84
CA GLU A 327 -27.20 -26.79 3.92
C GLU A 327 -25.99 -26.90 4.88
N GLU A 328 -25.06 -25.93 4.81
CA GLU A 328 -23.83 -25.88 5.60
C GLU A 328 -22.86 -27.06 5.35
N GLN A 329 -23.00 -27.78 4.23
CA GLN A 329 -22.09 -28.86 3.86
C GLN A 329 -20.89 -28.32 3.10
N VAL A 330 -19.69 -28.76 3.49
CA VAL A 330 -18.44 -28.41 2.81
C VAL A 330 -18.37 -29.12 1.46
N LEU A 331 -18.36 -28.34 0.38
CA LEU A 331 -18.20 -28.81 -1.00
C LEU A 331 -16.74 -28.88 -1.42
N LEU A 332 -15.93 -27.92 -0.97
CA LEU A 332 -14.51 -27.80 -1.33
C LEU A 332 -13.73 -27.14 -0.20
N GLU A 333 -12.51 -27.61 0.05
CA GLU A 333 -11.59 -27.05 1.02
C GLU A 333 -10.26 -26.74 0.33
N PHE A 334 -9.71 -25.56 0.59
CA PHE A 334 -8.38 -25.15 0.20
C PHE A 334 -7.54 -24.89 1.44
N SER A 335 -6.50 -25.70 1.64
CA SER A 335 -5.52 -25.40 2.67
C SER A 335 -4.60 -24.25 2.21
N PHE A 336 -4.11 -23.39 3.13
CA PHE A 336 -3.20 -22.30 2.72
C PHE A 336 -1.98 -22.75 1.91
N PRO A 337 -1.33 -23.89 2.22
CA PRO A 337 -0.25 -24.44 1.39
C PRO A 337 -0.64 -24.69 -0.05
N GLU A 338 -1.90 -25.05 -0.34
CA GLU A 338 -2.38 -25.30 -1.70
C GLU A 338 -2.59 -24.02 -2.51
N ILE A 339 -2.85 -22.90 -1.85
CA ILE A 339 -3.17 -21.64 -2.51
C ILE A 339 -1.88 -20.94 -2.93
N VAL A 340 -1.70 -20.76 -4.24
CA VAL A 340 -0.55 -20.05 -4.82
C VAL A 340 -0.79 -18.55 -4.75
N CYS A 341 -1.95 -18.12 -5.25
CA CYS A 341 -2.41 -16.74 -5.19
C CYS A 341 -3.94 -16.67 -5.29
N ILE A 342 -4.47 -15.52 -4.92
CA ILE A 342 -5.86 -15.12 -5.14
C ILE A 342 -5.85 -13.81 -5.92
N THR A 343 -6.69 -13.69 -6.93
CA THR A 343 -6.75 -12.48 -7.77
C THR A 343 -8.19 -12.00 -7.91
N CYS A 344 -8.40 -10.69 -8.07
CA CYS A 344 -9.70 -10.11 -8.35
C CYS A 344 -9.70 -9.49 -9.75
N SER A 345 -10.79 -9.67 -10.48
CA SER A 345 -10.99 -9.05 -11.81
C SER A 345 -11.97 -7.89 -11.73
N SER A 346 -11.82 -6.93 -12.65
CA SER A 346 -12.68 -5.74 -12.74
C SER A 346 -14.17 -6.11 -12.85
N PRO A 347 -15.08 -5.31 -12.27
CA PRO A 347 -16.50 -5.63 -12.20
C PRO A 347 -17.11 -5.86 -13.59
N THR A 348 -17.99 -6.86 -13.69
CA THR A 348 -18.79 -7.14 -14.88
C THR A 348 -19.79 -6.00 -15.15
N PRO A 349 -20.44 -5.93 -16.33
CA PRO A 349 -21.46 -4.91 -16.63
C PRO A 349 -22.61 -4.83 -15.60
N ASP A 350 -22.85 -5.92 -14.87
CA ASP A 350 -23.85 -6.04 -13.80
C ASP A 350 -23.32 -5.57 -12.43
N GLY A 351 -22.09 -5.05 -12.38
CA GLY A 351 -21.48 -4.45 -11.19
C GLY A 351 -20.92 -5.42 -10.16
N THR A 352 -20.93 -6.73 -10.41
CA THR A 352 -20.38 -7.71 -9.46
C THR A 352 -18.93 -8.04 -9.78
N GLU A 353 -18.10 -8.04 -8.75
CA GLU A 353 -16.70 -8.43 -8.82
C GLU A 353 -16.56 -9.96 -8.75
N SER A 354 -15.44 -10.48 -9.26
CA SER A 354 -15.10 -11.90 -9.12
C SER A 354 -13.67 -12.07 -8.63
N PHE A 355 -13.47 -13.14 -7.85
CA PHE A 355 -12.17 -13.55 -7.37
C PHE A 355 -11.83 -14.97 -7.86
N THR A 356 -10.56 -15.21 -8.14
CA THR A 356 -10.03 -16.49 -8.62
C THR A 356 -8.96 -16.99 -7.66
N ILE A 357 -9.13 -18.21 -7.15
CA ILE A 357 -8.16 -18.94 -6.35
C ILE A 357 -7.36 -19.86 -7.29
N GLU A 358 -6.05 -19.65 -7.36
CA GLU A 358 -5.11 -20.53 -8.07
C GLU A 358 -4.47 -21.51 -7.08
N THR A 359 -4.60 -22.81 -7.34
CA THR A 359 -3.97 -23.86 -6.54
C THR A 359 -2.61 -24.30 -7.10
N ILE A 360 -1.77 -24.98 -6.31
CA ILE A 360 -0.48 -25.54 -6.77
C ILE A 360 -0.69 -26.45 -7.99
N GLY A 361 -1.80 -27.17 -8.06
CA GLY A 361 -2.16 -28.04 -9.18
C GLY A 361 -2.54 -27.32 -10.47
N GLN A 362 -2.42 -25.98 -10.55
CA GLN A 362 -2.87 -25.13 -11.67
C GLN A 362 -4.38 -25.21 -11.94
N ILE A 363 -5.13 -25.57 -10.91
CA ILE A 363 -6.57 -25.56 -10.96
C ILE A 363 -7.02 -24.21 -10.45
N GLU A 364 -7.77 -23.48 -11.28
CA GLU A 364 -8.36 -22.19 -10.97
C GLU A 364 -9.85 -22.35 -10.65
N TYR A 365 -10.26 -21.83 -9.49
CA TYR A 365 -11.67 -21.74 -9.10
C TYR A 365 -12.04 -20.26 -9.05
N THR A 366 -13.03 -19.86 -9.85
CA THR A 366 -13.50 -18.48 -9.94
C THR A 366 -14.91 -18.36 -9.41
N PHE A 367 -15.10 -17.39 -8.51
CA PHE A 367 -16.37 -17.09 -7.87
C PHE A 367 -16.70 -15.60 -8.03
N GLN A 368 -17.97 -15.28 -8.14
CA GLN A 368 -18.50 -13.92 -8.22
C GLN A 368 -19.08 -13.54 -6.85
N SER A 369 -18.60 -12.44 -6.26
CA SER A 369 -19.06 -11.97 -4.95
C SER A 369 -18.94 -10.44 -4.87
N PRO A 370 -19.92 -9.74 -4.27
CA PRO A 370 -19.79 -8.30 -4.00
C PRO A 370 -18.67 -7.99 -3.00
N ASN A 371 -18.16 -9.00 -2.27
CA ASN A 371 -17.08 -8.86 -1.29
C ASN A 371 -15.75 -9.45 -1.78
N SER A 372 -15.56 -9.56 -3.11
CA SER A 372 -14.37 -10.19 -3.70
C SER A 372 -13.05 -9.59 -3.20
N GLU A 373 -12.95 -8.26 -3.08
CA GLU A 373 -11.72 -7.61 -2.58
C GLU A 373 -11.47 -7.90 -1.09
N ASP A 374 -12.49 -7.93 -0.23
CA ASP A 374 -12.34 -8.28 1.21
C ASP A 374 -11.89 -9.74 1.39
N ILE A 375 -12.43 -10.66 0.57
CA ILE A 375 -11.99 -12.07 0.55
C ILE A 375 -10.52 -12.15 0.17
N LYS A 376 -10.12 -11.46 -0.90
CA LYS A 376 -8.73 -11.41 -1.37
C LYS A 376 -7.80 -10.83 -0.32
N GLU A 377 -8.11 -9.68 0.26
CA GLU A 377 -7.29 -9.03 1.29
C GLU A 377 -7.09 -9.94 2.51
N LEU A 378 -8.15 -10.61 2.97
CA LEU A 378 -8.09 -11.53 4.10
C LEU A 378 -7.23 -12.77 3.82
N VAL A 379 -7.39 -13.39 2.65
CA VAL A 379 -6.60 -14.56 2.24
C VAL A 379 -5.14 -14.20 2.00
N GLU A 380 -4.86 -13.07 1.33
CA GLU A 380 -3.49 -12.56 1.13
C GLU A 380 -2.81 -12.24 2.47
N TYR A 381 -3.53 -11.61 3.41
CA TYR A 381 -3.03 -11.35 4.76
C TYR A 381 -2.60 -12.65 5.47
N PHE A 382 -3.39 -13.72 5.36
CA PHE A 382 -3.05 -15.03 5.92
C PHE A 382 -1.88 -15.70 5.20
N LEU A 383 -1.85 -15.68 3.85
CA LEU A 383 -0.74 -16.25 3.09
C LEU A 383 0.59 -15.55 3.39
N ASP A 384 0.62 -14.22 3.40
CA ASP A 384 1.82 -13.44 3.69
C ASP A 384 2.29 -13.62 5.12
N GLY A 385 1.36 -13.61 6.08
CA GLY A 385 1.67 -13.83 7.48
C GLY A 385 2.22 -15.24 7.76
N LEU A 386 1.72 -16.25 7.05
CA LEU A 386 2.23 -17.62 7.07
C LEU A 386 3.60 -17.72 6.39
N LYS A 387 3.79 -17.15 5.19
CA LYS A 387 5.09 -17.15 4.48
C LYS A 387 6.18 -16.53 5.34
N LYS A 388 5.94 -15.36 5.95
CA LYS A 388 6.92 -14.69 6.83
C LYS A 388 7.35 -15.55 8.01
N ARG A 389 6.45 -16.38 8.55
CA ARG A 389 6.70 -17.22 9.74
C ARG A 389 7.09 -18.66 9.43
N SER A 390 6.93 -19.10 8.18
CA SER A 390 7.21 -20.46 7.77
C SER A 390 8.69 -20.78 7.91
N THR A 391 8.97 -21.98 8.41
CA THR A 391 10.31 -22.57 8.41
C THR A 391 10.47 -23.62 7.32
N PHE A 392 9.47 -23.78 6.46
CA PHE A 392 9.39 -24.85 5.46
C PHE A 392 9.50 -24.30 4.05
N LEU A 393 10.45 -24.84 3.29
CA LEU A 393 10.70 -24.50 1.90
C LEU A 393 10.60 -25.76 1.04
N VAL A 394 10.24 -25.60 -0.22
CA VAL A 394 10.35 -26.66 -1.24
C VAL A 394 11.37 -26.27 -2.28
N ALA A 395 12.26 -27.20 -2.61
CA ALA A 395 13.22 -27.04 -3.70
C ALA A 395 12.49 -27.05 -5.05
N LEU A 396 12.68 -25.99 -5.83
CA LEU A 396 12.11 -25.88 -7.18
C LEU A 396 12.99 -26.57 -8.23
N HIS A 397 14.29 -26.66 -7.95
CA HIS A 397 15.31 -27.19 -8.86
C HIS A 397 16.28 -28.15 -8.17
N ASP A 398 16.94 -28.98 -8.97
CA ASP A 398 18.08 -29.78 -8.53
C ASP A 398 19.30 -28.88 -8.33
N TYR A 399 20.00 -29.06 -7.20
CA TYR A 399 21.18 -28.29 -6.84
C TYR A 399 22.26 -29.20 -6.23
N LYS A 400 23.43 -29.25 -6.89
CA LYS A 400 24.64 -29.95 -6.41
C LYS A 400 25.82 -28.98 -6.42
N PRO A 401 26.54 -28.81 -5.29
CA PRO A 401 27.76 -28.02 -5.24
C PRO A 401 28.92 -28.83 -5.86
N THR A 402 29.13 -28.69 -7.17
CA THR A 402 30.34 -29.19 -7.83
C THR A 402 31.49 -28.21 -7.64
N GLY A 403 32.69 -28.66 -7.26
CA GLY A 403 33.89 -27.82 -7.06
C GLY A 403 34.33 -26.95 -8.24
N ASN A 404 33.64 -27.02 -9.39
CA ASN A 404 33.58 -25.97 -10.40
C ASN A 404 32.15 -25.38 -10.41
N ILE A 405 31.86 -24.45 -9.50
CA ILE A 405 30.62 -23.68 -9.58
C ILE A 405 30.89 -22.47 -10.47
N HIS A 406 30.38 -22.50 -11.71
CA HIS A 406 30.10 -21.27 -12.44
C HIS A 406 28.88 -20.61 -11.79
N LEU A 407 29.11 -19.68 -10.87
CA LEU A 407 28.07 -18.78 -10.38
C LEU A 407 27.66 -17.87 -11.54
N SER A 408 26.38 -17.88 -11.91
CA SER A 408 25.81 -16.83 -12.75
C SER A 408 25.69 -15.56 -11.91
N VAL A 409 26.77 -14.80 -11.83
CA VAL A 409 26.70 -13.44 -11.25
C VAL A 409 26.06 -12.54 -12.31
N ARG A 410 24.89 -11.99 -12.00
CA ARG A 410 24.31 -10.90 -12.81
C ARG A 410 25.02 -9.60 -12.45
N CYS A 411 25.95 -9.22 -13.30
CA CYS A 411 26.40 -7.84 -13.45
C CYS A 411 26.17 -7.43 -14.90
N PHE A 412 25.50 -6.30 -15.13
CA PHE A 412 25.35 -5.68 -16.46
C PHE A 412 24.70 -6.53 -17.56
N GLY A 413 23.72 -7.38 -17.25
CA GLY A 413 22.89 -8.05 -18.28
C GLY A 413 23.61 -9.04 -19.22
N TYR A 414 24.91 -9.29 -19.04
CA TYR A 414 25.67 -10.31 -19.76
C TYR A 414 26.12 -11.41 -18.81
N LYS A 415 26.09 -12.66 -19.29
CA LYS A 415 26.61 -13.83 -18.58
C LYS A 415 28.14 -13.83 -18.64
N TYR A 416 28.81 -13.41 -17.57
CA TYR A 416 30.26 -13.58 -17.44
C TYR A 416 30.58 -14.92 -16.74
N LEU A 417 31.51 -15.68 -17.32
CA LEU A 417 32.14 -16.83 -16.69
C LEU A 417 33.42 -16.35 -16.00
N MET A 418 33.42 -16.28 -14.67
CA MET A 418 34.67 -16.11 -13.90
C MET A 418 35.00 -17.41 -13.15
N PRO A 419 36.27 -17.85 -13.17
CA PRO A 419 36.73 -18.94 -12.31
C PRO A 419 37.02 -18.41 -10.91
N LEU A 420 36.36 -18.98 -9.89
CA LEU A 420 36.78 -18.85 -8.51
C LEU A 420 37.87 -19.89 -8.24
N GLN A 421 39.12 -19.46 -8.06
CA GLN A 421 40.15 -20.30 -7.45
C GLN A 421 39.73 -20.59 -6.00
N HIS A 422 39.30 -21.82 -5.70
CA HIS A 422 39.16 -22.29 -4.33
C HIS A 422 40.34 -23.14 -3.94
N SER A 423 40.91 -22.82 -2.78
CA SER A 423 41.71 -23.74 -1.99
C SER A 423 40.87 -24.95 -1.57
N HIS A 424 41.51 -26.11 -1.53
CA HIS A 424 40.96 -27.47 -1.58
C HIS A 424 40.03 -27.97 -0.44
N ASN A 425 39.32 -27.13 0.36
CA ASN A 425 38.63 -27.62 1.58
C ASN A 425 37.13 -27.34 1.82
N ASP A 426 36.38 -26.64 0.94
CA ASP A 426 35.00 -26.18 1.28
C ASP A 426 33.82 -26.89 0.56
N VAL A 427 33.81 -28.23 0.50
CA VAL A 427 32.67 -28.98 -0.08
C VAL A 427 31.45 -29.06 0.87
N ASN A 428 31.60 -28.63 2.13
CA ASN A 428 30.56 -28.74 3.17
C ASN A 428 29.75 -27.46 3.45
N THR A 429 29.93 -26.38 2.68
CA THR A 429 29.29 -25.08 2.98
C THR A 429 27.88 -24.93 2.38
N TYR A 430 27.58 -25.62 1.26
CA TYR A 430 26.33 -25.47 0.52
C TYR A 430 25.49 -26.75 0.55
N LEU A 431 24.17 -26.60 0.72
CA LEU A 431 23.27 -27.74 0.86
C LEU A 431 22.93 -28.34 -0.49
N THR A 432 23.12 -29.65 -0.67
CA THR A 432 22.68 -30.38 -1.88
C THR A 432 21.20 -30.78 -1.75
N PHE A 433 20.39 -30.51 -2.78
CA PHE A 433 18.98 -30.89 -2.81
C PHE A 433 18.49 -31.16 -4.24
N LYS A 434 17.38 -31.88 -4.35
CA LYS A 434 16.66 -32.18 -5.60
C LYS A 434 15.34 -31.44 -5.63
N ARG A 435 14.80 -31.19 -6.82
CA ARG A 435 13.45 -30.66 -7.01
C ARG A 435 12.45 -31.50 -6.23
N GLY A 436 11.57 -30.83 -5.49
CA GLY A 436 10.58 -31.45 -4.63
C GLY A 436 11.07 -31.81 -3.22
N ASP A 437 12.37 -31.67 -2.92
CA ASP A 437 12.88 -31.88 -1.57
C ASP A 437 12.29 -30.83 -0.62
N LEU A 438 11.81 -31.28 0.56
CA LEU A 438 11.42 -30.41 1.66
C LEU A 438 12.67 -29.95 2.40
N LEU A 439 12.88 -28.64 2.46
CA LEU A 439 13.96 -28.01 3.19
C LEU A 439 13.41 -27.30 4.44
N ILE A 440 14.09 -27.44 5.56
CA ILE A 440 13.71 -26.82 6.84
C ILE A 440 14.76 -25.77 7.21
N LEU A 441 14.33 -24.55 7.46
CA LEU A 441 15.20 -23.47 7.91
C LEU A 441 15.77 -23.76 9.29
N SER A 442 17.03 -23.36 9.52
CA SER A 442 17.68 -23.50 10.83
C SER A 442 16.96 -22.68 11.91
N GLU A 443 17.18 -23.04 13.17
CA GLU A 443 16.52 -22.42 14.33
C GLU A 443 16.69 -20.89 14.34
N GLY A 444 15.58 -20.17 14.55
CA GLY A 444 15.53 -18.70 14.53
C GLY A 444 15.38 -18.06 13.14
N ILE A 445 15.54 -18.82 12.05
CA ILE A 445 15.34 -18.34 10.67
C ILE A 445 13.94 -18.69 10.19
N THR A 446 13.25 -17.72 9.59
CA THR A 446 11.91 -17.88 9.03
C THR A 446 11.86 -17.35 7.60
N GLY A 447 10.75 -17.55 6.91
CA GLY A 447 10.54 -17.09 5.55
C GLY A 447 10.78 -15.59 5.34
N GLU A 448 10.67 -14.77 6.39
CA GLU A 448 11.03 -13.35 6.34
C GLU A 448 12.51 -13.13 5.94
N ALA A 449 13.42 -14.01 6.35
CA ALA A 449 14.84 -13.90 6.05
C ALA A 449 15.16 -14.01 4.55
N LEU A 450 14.33 -14.74 3.79
CA LEU A 450 14.51 -14.91 2.34
C LEU A 450 14.29 -13.58 1.58
N SER A 451 13.57 -12.61 2.16
CA SER A 451 13.42 -11.28 1.57
C SER A 451 14.65 -10.37 1.78
N LYS A 452 15.53 -10.73 2.72
CA LYS A 452 16.67 -9.90 3.17
C LYS A 452 18.04 -10.48 2.78
N SER A 453 18.11 -11.77 2.48
CA SER A 453 19.37 -12.51 2.26
C SER A 453 19.35 -13.31 0.95
N GLN A 454 20.51 -13.45 0.30
CA GLN A 454 20.66 -14.30 -0.91
C GLN A 454 20.78 -15.79 -0.59
N PHE A 455 21.30 -16.11 0.60
CA PHE A 455 21.43 -17.48 1.11
C PHE A 455 20.82 -17.56 2.50
N VAL A 456 20.18 -18.69 2.80
CA VAL A 456 19.63 -19.00 4.12
C VAL A 456 20.12 -20.38 4.56
N ARG A 457 20.37 -20.55 5.86
CA ARG A 457 20.83 -21.84 6.38
C ARG A 457 19.63 -22.74 6.65
N GLY A 458 19.75 -24.01 6.26
CA GLY A 458 18.72 -25.00 6.51
C GLY A 458 19.19 -26.43 6.32
N GLU A 459 18.25 -27.35 6.46
CA GLU A 459 18.42 -28.79 6.41
C GLU A 459 17.57 -29.40 5.30
N ASN A 460 18.12 -30.36 4.56
CA ASN A 460 17.35 -31.15 3.62
C ASN A 460 16.82 -32.39 4.32
N THR A 461 15.50 -32.49 4.46
CA THR A 461 14.85 -33.60 5.16
C THR A 461 15.11 -34.98 4.54
N ARG A 462 15.40 -35.05 3.24
CA ARG A 462 15.70 -36.31 2.55
C ARG A 462 17.12 -36.81 2.84
N THR A 463 18.09 -35.92 2.99
CA THR A 463 19.51 -36.28 3.19
C THR A 463 19.97 -36.12 4.64
N GLY A 464 19.23 -35.38 5.46
CA GLY A 464 19.63 -34.97 6.82
C GLY A 464 20.82 -34.02 6.87
N LEU A 465 21.29 -33.53 5.71
CA LEU A 465 22.43 -32.63 5.63
C LEU A 465 21.99 -31.18 5.87
N GLN A 466 22.86 -30.40 6.52
CA GLN A 466 22.66 -28.97 6.74
C GLN A 466 23.66 -28.16 5.91
N GLY A 467 23.25 -27.00 5.44
CA GLY A 467 24.11 -26.10 4.67
C GLY A 467 23.39 -24.83 4.23
N ASN A 468 24.08 -24.03 3.42
CA ASN A 468 23.49 -22.83 2.83
C ASN A 468 22.59 -23.18 1.63
N ILE A 469 21.39 -22.60 1.62
CA ILE A 469 20.35 -22.76 0.61
C ILE A 469 20.25 -21.45 -0.18
N PRO A 470 20.43 -21.47 -1.51
CA PRO A 470 20.18 -20.30 -2.37
C PRO A 470 18.69 -19.96 -2.42
N VAL A 471 18.34 -18.71 -2.14
CA VAL A 471 16.94 -18.26 -2.04
C VAL A 471 16.17 -18.34 -3.37
N GLU A 472 16.87 -18.16 -4.50
CA GLU A 472 16.25 -18.18 -5.83
C GLU A 472 15.76 -19.57 -6.30
N LEU A 473 16.21 -20.65 -5.64
CA LEU A 473 15.92 -22.03 -6.04
C LEU A 473 14.80 -22.68 -5.22
N VAL A 474 14.15 -21.92 -4.34
CA VAL A 474 13.23 -22.46 -3.33
C VAL A 474 11.95 -21.63 -3.23
N TYR A 475 10.85 -22.29 -2.89
CA TYR A 475 9.55 -21.64 -2.61
C TYR A 475 9.20 -21.77 -1.13
N ILE A 476 8.69 -20.68 -0.54
CA ILE A 476 8.22 -20.67 0.85
C ILE A 476 6.82 -21.25 0.91
N ILE A 477 6.67 -22.39 1.58
CA ILE A 477 5.36 -23.02 1.78
C ILE A 477 4.64 -22.22 2.87
N PRO A 478 3.42 -21.66 2.63
CA PRO A 478 2.70 -20.86 3.61
C PRO A 478 2.11 -21.75 4.72
N THR A 479 2.95 -22.25 5.63
CA THR A 479 2.55 -23.08 6.77
C THR A 479 3.49 -22.90 7.96
N ILE A 480 2.96 -23.08 9.16
CA ILE A 480 3.74 -23.18 10.41
C ILE A 480 3.86 -24.63 10.92
N LYS A 481 3.10 -25.55 10.32
CA LYS A 481 3.16 -26.99 10.58
C LYS A 481 3.88 -27.67 9.42
N LYS A 482 4.53 -28.80 9.69
CA LYS A 482 5.19 -29.59 8.66
C LYS A 482 4.18 -29.93 7.53
N PRO A 483 4.48 -29.62 6.25
CA PRO A 483 3.57 -29.91 5.14
C PRO A 483 3.36 -31.42 4.97
N THR A 484 2.17 -31.81 4.52
CA THR A 484 1.83 -33.23 4.26
C THR A 484 2.50 -33.73 2.98
N VAL A 485 2.56 -35.05 2.82
CA VAL A 485 3.12 -35.69 1.61
C VAL A 485 2.33 -35.29 0.37
N GLU A 486 1.01 -35.13 0.48
CA GLU A 486 0.13 -34.71 -0.61
C GLU A 486 0.49 -33.30 -1.13
N ILE A 487 0.71 -32.33 -0.24
CA ILE A 487 1.18 -30.98 -0.60
C ILE A 487 2.52 -31.07 -1.33
N MET A 488 3.46 -31.85 -0.81
CA MET A 488 4.79 -32.00 -1.42
C MET A 488 4.71 -32.67 -2.81
N ASP A 489 3.84 -33.65 -2.99
CA ASP A 489 3.61 -34.33 -4.26
C ASP A 489 2.98 -33.40 -5.31
N MET A 490 2.12 -32.46 -4.91
CA MET A 490 1.63 -31.40 -5.82
C MET A 490 2.77 -30.54 -6.38
N PHE A 491 3.78 -30.21 -5.57
CA PHE A 491 4.96 -29.47 -6.03
C PHE A 491 5.85 -30.30 -6.98
N VAL A 492 5.95 -31.62 -6.77
CA VAL A 492 6.70 -32.54 -7.64
C VAL A 492 6.01 -32.70 -8.99
N LYS A 493 4.68 -32.84 -9.00
CA LYS A 493 3.85 -33.04 -10.19
C LYS A 493 3.69 -31.79 -11.05
N ARG A 494 3.88 -30.60 -10.49
CA ARG A 494 3.78 -29.33 -11.22
C ARG A 494 4.99 -29.16 -12.14
N PRO A 495 4.85 -29.10 -13.49
CA PRO A 495 5.98 -28.93 -14.42
C PRO A 495 6.63 -27.54 -14.31
N GLU A 496 5.89 -26.56 -13.80
CA GLU A 496 6.05 -25.12 -14.06
C GLU A 496 6.83 -24.27 -13.03
N PHE A 497 7.50 -24.83 -12.04
CA PHE A 497 8.40 -24.05 -11.19
C PHE A 497 9.78 -23.85 -11.83
N GLU A 498 9.77 -23.51 -13.12
CA GLU A 498 10.84 -22.74 -13.75
C GLU A 498 10.74 -21.30 -13.26
N SER A 499 11.87 -20.69 -12.87
CA SER A 499 11.98 -19.26 -12.59
C SER A 499 11.08 -18.44 -13.53
N PRO A 500 10.47 -17.31 -13.09
CA PRO A 500 9.73 -16.42 -13.99
C PRO A 500 10.54 -16.00 -15.23
N MET A 501 11.88 -16.09 -15.14
CA MET A 501 12.82 -15.91 -16.24
C MET A 501 12.97 -17.14 -17.14
N ASP A 502 12.90 -18.35 -16.58
CA ASP A 502 13.00 -19.61 -17.33
C ASP A 502 11.68 -19.96 -18.03
N LYS A 503 10.50 -19.60 -17.48
CA LYS A 503 9.26 -19.58 -18.28
C LYS A 503 9.37 -18.62 -19.47
N GLN A 504 10.15 -17.55 -19.35
CA GLN A 504 10.35 -16.60 -20.44
C GLN A 504 11.32 -17.08 -21.52
N VAL A 505 12.22 -18.00 -21.20
CA VAL A 505 13.13 -18.61 -22.18
C VAL A 505 12.57 -19.93 -22.72
N ALA A 506 11.90 -20.75 -21.90
CA ALA A 506 11.30 -22.02 -22.30
C ALA A 506 10.02 -21.85 -23.15
N ILE A 507 9.21 -20.80 -22.91
CA ILE A 507 8.09 -20.45 -23.81
C ILE A 507 8.59 -19.93 -25.16
N MET A 508 9.83 -19.41 -25.25
CA MET A 508 10.45 -19.03 -26.52
C MET A 508 11.01 -20.24 -27.29
N THR A 509 11.11 -21.41 -26.68
CA THR A 509 11.55 -22.66 -27.32
C THR A 509 10.43 -23.65 -27.65
N ASN A 510 9.16 -23.28 -27.49
CA ASN A 510 8.05 -24.04 -28.09
C ASN A 510 8.01 -23.81 -29.61
N ALA A 511 8.92 -24.48 -30.32
CA ALA A 511 9.08 -24.50 -31.76
C ALA A 511 7.91 -25.20 -32.51
N ASN A 512 6.69 -25.15 -31.98
CA ASN A 512 5.53 -25.87 -32.50
C ASN A 512 4.46 -25.00 -33.16
N SER A 513 4.63 -23.67 -33.28
CA SER A 513 3.86 -22.90 -34.27
C SER A 513 4.74 -22.60 -35.48
N ALA A 514 4.53 -23.31 -36.58
CA ALA A 514 5.34 -23.17 -37.79
C ALA A 514 5.29 -21.77 -38.46
N ARG A 515 4.47 -20.82 -37.96
CA ARG A 515 4.37 -19.45 -38.48
C ARG A 515 4.14 -18.40 -37.36
N PRO A 516 4.84 -17.25 -37.38
CA PRO A 516 4.63 -16.16 -36.42
C PRO A 516 3.24 -15.52 -36.61
N TYR A 517 2.62 -15.07 -35.51
CA TYR A 517 1.28 -14.47 -35.54
C TYR A 517 1.25 -13.13 -36.30
N THR A 518 0.19 -12.88 -37.08
CA THR A 518 -0.02 -11.63 -37.86
C THR A 518 -1.37 -11.01 -37.57
N LEU A 519 -1.51 -9.71 -37.83
CA LEU A 519 -2.79 -8.99 -37.73
C LEU A 519 -3.74 -9.25 -38.89
N GLU A 520 -3.50 -10.24 -39.75
CA GLU A 520 -4.30 -10.48 -40.97
C GLU A 520 -5.79 -10.67 -40.66
N ARG A 521 -6.12 -11.53 -39.70
CA ARG A 521 -7.52 -11.78 -39.29
C ARG A 521 -8.14 -10.55 -38.66
N PHE A 522 -7.44 -9.93 -37.71
CA PHE A 522 -7.90 -8.71 -37.05
C PHE A 522 -8.15 -7.57 -38.05
N ALA A 523 -7.29 -7.43 -39.06
CA ALA A 523 -7.38 -6.40 -40.08
C ALA A 523 -8.60 -6.57 -41.01
N ALA A 524 -9.04 -7.79 -41.29
CA ALA A 524 -10.23 -8.02 -42.12
C ALA A 524 -11.47 -7.30 -41.54
N ASP A 525 -11.64 -7.38 -40.23
CA ASP A 525 -12.79 -6.80 -39.54
C ASP A 525 -12.56 -5.34 -39.15
N ASN A 526 -11.33 -4.97 -38.77
CA ASN A 526 -11.06 -3.69 -38.12
C ASN A 526 -10.33 -2.66 -38.99
N PHE A 527 -9.65 -3.05 -40.08
CA PHE A 527 -8.88 -2.12 -40.92
C PHE A 527 -9.70 -1.56 -42.08
N ARG A 528 -9.44 -0.31 -42.45
CA ARG A 528 -10.08 0.33 -43.60
C ARG A 528 -9.82 -0.45 -44.89
N VAL A 529 -10.75 -0.32 -45.84
CA VAL A 529 -10.58 -0.91 -47.18
C VAL A 529 -9.48 -0.14 -47.93
N PRO A 530 -8.55 -0.84 -48.63
CA PRO A 530 -7.58 -0.18 -49.51
C PRO A 530 -8.31 0.60 -50.61
N SER A 531 -7.92 1.85 -50.87
CA SER A 531 -8.46 2.62 -51.98
C SER A 531 -8.12 1.92 -53.31
N ARG A 532 -9.13 1.45 -54.05
CA ARG A 532 -8.94 0.93 -55.41
C ARG A 532 -8.38 2.05 -56.29
N ARG A 533 -7.28 1.80 -56.99
CA ARG A 533 -6.72 2.75 -57.97
C ARG A 533 -7.73 2.92 -59.12
N THR A 534 -8.36 4.08 -59.23
CA THR A 534 -9.00 4.58 -60.45
C THR A 534 -7.92 5.16 -61.35
N THR A 535 -7.18 4.31 -62.07
CA THR A 535 -6.37 4.74 -63.20
C THR A 535 -6.52 3.73 -64.34
N LEU A 536 -7.40 4.09 -65.28
CA LEU A 536 -7.47 3.54 -66.63
C LEU A 536 -6.20 3.95 -67.38
N THR A 537 -5.13 3.14 -67.28
CA THR A 537 -4.01 3.23 -68.22
C THR A 537 -3.62 1.82 -68.63
N ILE A 538 -3.96 1.50 -69.88
CA ILE A 538 -3.65 0.26 -70.59
C ILE A 538 -2.13 0.17 -70.77
N ASN A 539 -1.49 -0.79 -70.10
CA ASN A 539 -0.15 -1.27 -70.46
C ASN A 539 0.03 -2.73 -69.96
N PRO A 540 0.01 -3.74 -70.85
CA PRO A 540 -0.09 -5.15 -70.46
C PRO A 540 1.28 -5.82 -70.31
N ARG A 541 2.18 -5.27 -69.46
CA ARG A 541 3.51 -5.90 -69.19
C ARG A 541 4.02 -5.81 -67.75
N ARG A 542 3.14 -5.65 -66.75
CA ARG A 542 3.50 -5.85 -65.33
C ARG A 542 2.36 -6.50 -64.56
N HIS A 543 2.10 -7.78 -64.85
CA HIS A 543 1.35 -8.62 -63.93
C HIS A 543 2.31 -9.04 -62.82
N ASP A 544 2.07 -8.51 -61.61
CA ASP A 544 2.26 -9.14 -60.29
C ASP A 544 2.70 -8.14 -59.20
N ARG A 545 1.81 -7.19 -58.87
CA ARG A 545 1.82 -6.57 -57.54
C ARG A 545 0.42 -6.73 -56.97
N GLY A 546 0.25 -7.75 -56.13
CA GLY A 546 -0.96 -8.00 -55.38
C GLY A 546 -1.46 -6.76 -54.63
N VAL A 547 -2.74 -6.77 -54.28
CA VAL A 547 -3.40 -5.73 -53.48
C VAL A 547 -2.55 -5.40 -52.25
N PRO A 548 -2.22 -4.12 -51.98
CA PRO A 548 -1.38 -3.76 -50.84
C PRO A 548 -2.05 -4.22 -49.54
N GLN A 549 -1.40 -5.15 -48.85
CA GLN A 549 -1.85 -5.68 -47.57
C GLN A 549 -1.60 -4.63 -46.48
N LEU A 550 -2.69 -4.10 -45.91
CA LEU A 550 -2.60 -3.04 -44.90
C LEU A 550 -2.03 -3.54 -43.56
N TRP A 551 -1.94 -4.85 -43.33
CA TRP A 551 -1.44 -5.46 -42.09
C TRP A 551 0.02 -5.94 -42.13
N SER A 552 0.70 -5.91 -43.30
CA SER A 552 2.11 -6.31 -43.44
C SER A 552 3.03 -5.12 -43.77
N HIS A 553 4.33 -5.27 -43.56
CA HIS A 553 5.32 -4.20 -43.70
C HIS A 553 5.26 -3.56 -45.11
N GLY A 554 5.30 -2.23 -45.14
CA GLY A 554 5.33 -1.45 -46.38
C GLY A 554 6.19 -0.20 -46.25
N ARG A 555 6.73 0.26 -47.38
CA ARG A 555 7.51 1.51 -47.50
C ARG A 555 6.72 2.70 -48.04
N GLU A 556 5.43 2.54 -48.26
CA GLU A 556 4.54 3.62 -48.69
C GLU A 556 3.93 4.32 -47.47
N PRO A 557 4.03 5.66 -47.34
CA PRO A 557 3.38 6.39 -46.27
C PRO A 557 1.86 6.19 -46.25
N LEU A 558 1.28 6.05 -45.05
CA LEU A 558 -0.17 6.01 -44.89
C LEU A 558 -0.78 7.38 -45.25
N LYS A 559 -1.82 7.36 -46.08
CA LYS A 559 -2.64 8.55 -46.40
C LYS A 559 -3.83 8.71 -45.45
N ALA A 560 -4.19 7.65 -44.75
CA ALA A 560 -5.28 7.57 -43.79
C ALA A 560 -4.98 6.45 -42.77
N PRO A 561 -5.53 6.53 -41.53
CA PRO A 561 -5.31 5.56 -40.46
C PRO A 561 -5.64 4.11 -40.88
N LEU A 562 -5.07 3.13 -40.20
CA LEU A 562 -5.37 1.72 -40.44
C LEU A 562 -6.80 1.38 -39.96
N LEU A 563 -7.19 1.79 -38.76
CA LEU A 563 -8.44 1.37 -38.14
C LEU A 563 -9.67 2.12 -38.68
N LYS A 564 -10.75 1.37 -38.98
CA LYS A 564 -12.04 1.92 -39.46
C LYS A 564 -12.63 2.94 -38.48
N LYS A 565 -12.45 2.72 -37.17
CA LYS A 565 -12.98 3.60 -36.09
C LYS A 565 -12.42 5.03 -36.06
N LEU A 566 -11.32 5.27 -36.80
CA LEU A 566 -10.72 6.60 -36.92
C LEU A 566 -11.22 7.36 -38.15
N ILE A 567 -11.86 6.69 -39.11
CA ILE A 567 -12.43 7.34 -40.29
C ILE A 567 -13.50 8.34 -39.85
N GLY A 568 -13.46 9.56 -40.40
CA GLY A 568 -14.36 10.65 -40.01
C GLY A 568 -13.91 11.46 -38.80
N LYS A 569 -12.78 11.11 -38.15
CA LYS A 569 -12.20 11.88 -37.04
C LYS A 569 -10.94 12.61 -37.52
N GLU A 570 -11.08 13.85 -37.97
CA GLU A 570 -10.01 14.61 -38.65
C GLU A 570 -8.73 14.73 -37.81
N ASP A 571 -8.83 15.24 -36.58
CA ASP A 571 -7.69 15.46 -35.68
C ASP A 571 -6.93 14.16 -35.36
N PRO A 572 -7.58 13.11 -34.78
CA PRO A 572 -6.91 11.83 -34.56
C PRO A 572 -6.35 11.21 -35.84
N SER A 573 -7.08 11.29 -36.96
CA SER A 573 -6.62 10.73 -38.24
C SER A 573 -5.34 11.40 -38.73
N ARG A 574 -5.23 12.72 -38.57
CA ARG A 574 -4.04 13.48 -38.92
C ARG A 574 -2.84 13.06 -38.05
N GLU A 575 -3.05 12.95 -36.73
CA GLU A 575 -2.00 12.52 -35.80
C GLU A 575 -1.55 11.07 -36.06
N ALA A 576 -2.47 10.16 -36.42
CA ALA A 576 -2.13 8.79 -36.81
C ALA A 576 -1.20 8.72 -38.04
N VAL A 577 -1.44 9.57 -39.03
CA VAL A 577 -0.60 9.66 -40.25
C VAL A 577 0.77 10.27 -39.92
N ILE A 578 0.80 11.30 -39.07
CA ILE A 578 2.06 11.89 -38.57
C ILE A 578 2.89 10.85 -37.81
N ALA A 579 2.25 10.07 -36.92
CA ALA A 579 2.90 9.02 -36.15
C ALA A 579 3.48 7.93 -37.07
N TYR A 580 2.73 7.46 -38.07
CA TYR A 580 3.23 6.47 -39.02
C TYR A 580 4.46 6.97 -39.79
N MET A 581 4.44 8.22 -40.26
CA MET A 581 5.59 8.83 -40.92
C MET A 581 6.81 8.94 -40.00
N ALA A 582 6.59 9.18 -38.70
CA ALA A 582 7.65 9.19 -37.70
C ALA A 582 8.19 7.77 -37.42
N ILE A 583 7.32 6.74 -37.35
CA ILE A 583 7.71 5.32 -37.24
C ILE A 583 8.63 4.95 -38.42
N MET A 584 8.22 5.25 -39.66
CA MET A 584 9.03 4.93 -40.85
C MET A 584 10.39 5.64 -40.84
N LYS A 585 10.46 6.90 -40.38
CA LYS A 585 11.72 7.64 -40.26
C LYS A 585 12.62 7.07 -39.16
N TYR A 586 12.05 6.69 -38.03
CA TYR A 586 12.79 6.06 -36.94
C TYR A 586 13.38 4.73 -37.41
N MET A 587 12.57 3.88 -38.04
CA MET A 587 12.98 2.57 -38.58
C MET A 587 13.92 2.66 -39.80
N GLY A 588 14.12 3.84 -40.38
CA GLY A 588 14.99 4.04 -41.54
C GLY A 588 14.36 3.65 -42.88
N ASP A 589 13.05 3.40 -42.91
CA ASP A 589 12.31 3.05 -44.13
C ASP A 589 11.89 4.26 -44.97
N HIS A 590 12.00 5.47 -44.42
CA HIS A 590 11.73 6.72 -45.13
C HIS A 590 12.91 7.70 -45.01
N PRO A 591 13.41 8.28 -46.12
CA PRO A 591 14.50 9.25 -46.07
C PRO A 591 14.06 10.53 -45.33
N SER A 592 14.92 11.06 -44.44
CA SER A 592 14.67 12.33 -43.77
C SER A 592 15.54 13.43 -44.39
N ARG A 593 14.90 14.52 -44.86
CA ARG A 593 15.60 15.70 -45.40
C ARG A 593 16.35 16.51 -44.32
N ARG A 594 15.96 16.35 -43.05
CA ARG A 594 16.61 16.95 -41.88
C ARG A 594 16.87 15.86 -40.84
N PRO A 595 18.09 15.72 -40.29
CA PRO A 595 18.33 14.80 -39.20
C PRO A 595 17.49 15.26 -38.00
N ARG A 596 16.59 14.39 -37.53
CA ARG A 596 15.86 14.55 -36.27
C ARG A 596 16.47 13.60 -35.25
N THR A 597 16.45 13.98 -33.98
CA THR A 597 16.90 13.07 -32.93
C THR A 597 15.90 11.93 -32.75
N SER A 598 16.35 10.79 -32.23
CA SER A 598 15.50 9.65 -31.89
C SER A 598 14.32 10.07 -31.00
N THR A 599 14.60 10.93 -30.01
CA THR A 599 13.61 11.43 -29.05
C THR A 599 12.54 12.32 -29.71
N GLU A 600 12.90 13.16 -30.67
CA GLU A 600 11.94 13.97 -31.43
C GLU A 600 10.99 13.10 -32.27
N LEU A 601 11.48 11.98 -32.80
CA LEU A 601 10.65 11.03 -33.53
C LEU A 601 9.71 10.30 -32.57
N THR A 602 10.20 9.81 -31.43
CA THR A 602 9.34 9.15 -30.42
C THR A 602 8.28 10.09 -29.85
N ASP A 603 8.58 11.39 -29.69
CA ASP A 603 7.58 12.39 -29.30
C ASP A 603 6.43 12.46 -30.32
N LEU A 604 6.73 12.50 -31.62
CA LEU A 604 5.71 12.51 -32.68
C LEU A 604 4.89 11.23 -32.72
N ILE A 605 5.49 10.08 -32.40
CA ILE A 605 4.81 8.79 -32.39
C ILE A 605 3.83 8.69 -31.21
N PHE A 606 4.26 9.08 -30.02
CA PHE A 606 3.52 8.80 -28.78
C PHE A 606 2.69 9.97 -28.22
N ARG A 607 2.92 11.21 -28.66
CA ARG A 607 2.11 12.36 -28.20
C ARG A 607 0.63 12.23 -28.58
N GLY A 608 0.34 11.73 -29.79
CA GLY A 608 -1.02 11.47 -30.28
C GLY A 608 -1.82 10.51 -29.37
N PRO A 609 -1.38 9.25 -29.15
CA PRO A 609 -2.10 8.26 -28.34
C PRO A 609 -2.19 8.58 -26.84
N LEU A 610 -1.29 9.41 -26.31
CA LEU A 610 -1.38 9.93 -24.95
C LEU A 610 -2.46 11.01 -24.81
N LYS A 611 -2.74 11.77 -25.88
CA LYS A 611 -3.81 12.78 -25.94
C LYS A 611 -5.17 12.18 -26.31
N TYR A 612 -5.19 11.28 -27.30
CA TYR A 612 -6.41 10.67 -27.83
C TYR A 612 -6.36 9.15 -27.65
N GLU A 613 -7.11 8.63 -26.69
CA GLU A 613 -7.13 7.20 -26.35
C GLU A 613 -7.43 6.29 -27.56
N ILE A 614 -8.29 6.73 -28.47
CA ILE A 614 -8.65 5.98 -29.68
C ILE A 614 -7.44 5.68 -30.60
N LEU A 615 -6.34 6.45 -30.48
CA LEU A 615 -5.12 6.23 -31.25
C LEU A 615 -4.20 5.16 -30.69
N ARG A 616 -4.41 4.66 -29.46
CA ARG A 616 -3.53 3.65 -28.86
C ARG A 616 -3.48 2.38 -29.70
N ASP A 617 -4.65 1.84 -30.02
CA ASP A 617 -4.75 0.65 -30.87
C ASP A 617 -4.18 0.88 -32.26
N GLU A 618 -4.32 2.09 -32.80
CA GLU A 618 -3.77 2.46 -34.10
C GLU A 618 -2.24 2.39 -34.09
N ILE A 619 -1.59 2.93 -33.05
CA ILE A 619 -0.12 2.86 -32.92
C ILE A 619 0.35 1.41 -32.75
N TYR A 620 -0.33 0.60 -31.94
CA TYR A 620 -0.03 -0.83 -31.85
C TYR A 620 -0.14 -1.52 -33.22
N CYS A 621 -1.22 -1.27 -33.95
CA CYS A 621 -1.43 -1.83 -35.29
C CYS A 621 -0.35 -1.37 -36.28
N GLN A 622 0.03 -0.09 -36.26
CA GLN A 622 1.08 0.46 -37.12
C GLN A 622 2.45 -0.16 -36.83
N LEU A 623 2.82 -0.35 -35.56
CA LEU A 623 4.08 -0.99 -35.17
C LEU A 623 4.10 -2.48 -35.54
N MET A 624 3.04 -3.21 -35.21
CA MET A 624 2.89 -4.63 -35.55
C MET A 624 2.89 -4.85 -37.07
N LYS A 625 2.29 -3.94 -37.84
CA LYS A 625 2.37 -3.92 -39.31
C LYS A 625 3.81 -3.84 -39.79
N GLN A 626 4.58 -2.85 -39.31
CA GLN A 626 5.97 -2.65 -39.73
C GLN A 626 6.92 -3.77 -39.28
N LEU A 627 6.52 -4.56 -38.27
CA LEU A 627 7.22 -5.75 -37.78
C LEU A 627 6.74 -7.07 -38.43
N THR A 628 5.74 -7.04 -39.31
CA THR A 628 5.21 -8.23 -39.98
C THR A 628 5.77 -8.33 -41.40
N ASN A 629 6.47 -9.42 -41.72
CA ASN A 629 7.12 -9.63 -43.02
C ASN A 629 8.11 -8.50 -43.40
N ASN A 630 8.85 -7.99 -42.41
CA ASN A 630 9.91 -7.02 -42.62
C ASN A 630 11.26 -7.74 -42.83
N TYR A 631 11.78 -7.69 -44.05
CA TYR A 631 13.04 -8.35 -44.40
C TYR A 631 14.29 -7.49 -44.11
N ASN A 632 14.11 -6.25 -43.66
CA ASN A 632 15.20 -5.37 -43.29
C ASN A 632 15.46 -5.47 -41.78
N ILE A 633 16.49 -6.23 -41.40
CA ILE A 633 16.87 -6.48 -40.01
C ILE A 633 17.04 -5.18 -39.21
N LEU A 634 17.68 -4.15 -39.78
CA LEU A 634 17.88 -2.88 -39.08
C LEU A 634 16.57 -2.12 -38.84
N SER A 635 15.62 -2.21 -39.79
CA SER A 635 14.29 -1.63 -39.63
C SER A 635 13.51 -2.42 -38.58
N GLU A 636 13.52 -3.75 -38.65
CA GLU A 636 12.85 -4.62 -37.68
C GLU A 636 13.33 -4.38 -36.24
N GLU A 637 14.65 -4.34 -36.02
CA GLU A 637 15.28 -4.03 -34.73
C GLU A 637 14.78 -2.71 -34.14
N ARG A 638 14.69 -1.66 -34.97
CA ARG A 638 14.16 -0.36 -34.55
C ARG A 638 12.65 -0.36 -34.32
N GLY A 639 11.91 -1.21 -35.03
CA GLY A 639 10.49 -1.43 -34.78
C GLY A 639 10.25 -2.05 -33.41
N TRP A 640 11.11 -2.98 -32.99
CA TRP A 640 11.04 -3.59 -31.66
C TRP A 640 11.39 -2.62 -30.54
N GLU A 641 12.34 -1.72 -30.75
CA GLU A 641 12.60 -0.60 -29.82
C GLU A 641 11.33 0.24 -29.61
N LEU A 642 10.64 0.61 -30.69
CA LEU A 642 9.39 1.37 -30.60
C LEU A 642 8.26 0.59 -29.93
N LEU A 643 8.14 -0.71 -30.18
CA LEU A 643 7.14 -1.55 -29.51
C LEU A 643 7.40 -1.67 -28.01
N TRP A 644 8.68 -1.83 -27.61
CA TRP A 644 9.10 -1.87 -26.21
C TRP A 644 8.82 -0.55 -25.47
N LEU A 645 9.04 0.58 -26.14
CA LEU A 645 8.67 1.90 -25.63
C LEU A 645 7.15 2.02 -25.48
N CYS A 646 6.39 1.67 -26.53
CA CYS A 646 4.92 1.73 -26.54
C CYS A 646 4.28 0.97 -25.36
N MET A 647 4.73 -0.26 -25.11
CA MET A 647 4.21 -1.11 -24.03
C MET A 647 4.52 -0.60 -22.63
N GLY A 648 5.48 0.32 -22.47
CA GLY A 648 5.76 1.00 -21.21
C GLY A 648 4.95 2.28 -20.98
N LEU A 649 4.16 2.73 -21.95
CA LEU A 649 3.40 3.98 -21.87
C LEU A 649 1.91 3.76 -21.61
N PHE A 650 1.27 2.88 -22.38
CA PHE A 650 -0.17 2.64 -22.30
C PHE A 650 -0.49 1.22 -22.80
N PRO A 651 -1.51 0.55 -22.25
CA PRO A 651 -1.95 -0.73 -22.78
C PRO A 651 -2.79 -0.56 -24.07
N PRO A 652 -2.90 -1.59 -24.93
CA PRO A 652 -3.91 -1.62 -25.99
C PRO A 652 -5.31 -1.78 -25.37
N SER A 653 -6.36 -1.57 -26.16
CA SER A 653 -7.72 -1.88 -25.73
C SER A 653 -7.92 -3.39 -25.50
N GLN A 654 -8.95 -3.75 -24.74
CA GLN A 654 -9.30 -5.16 -24.49
C GLN A 654 -9.49 -5.95 -25.80
N SER A 655 -10.05 -5.31 -26.84
CA SER A 655 -10.26 -5.93 -28.15
C SER A 655 -8.96 -6.28 -28.89
N LEU A 656 -7.88 -5.53 -28.65
CA LEU A 656 -6.58 -5.73 -29.31
C LEU A 656 -5.55 -6.44 -28.42
N LEU A 657 -5.77 -6.49 -27.10
CA LEU A 657 -4.84 -7.03 -26.11
C LEU A 657 -4.44 -8.48 -26.40
N LYS A 658 -5.40 -9.33 -26.81
CA LYS A 658 -5.15 -10.71 -27.21
C LYS A 658 -4.19 -10.80 -28.40
N GLU A 659 -4.41 -9.96 -29.41
CA GLU A 659 -3.61 -9.96 -30.64
C GLU A 659 -2.17 -9.47 -30.39
N VAL A 660 -2.02 -8.42 -29.59
CA VAL A 660 -0.71 -7.90 -29.17
C VAL A 660 0.06 -8.94 -28.34
N THR A 661 -0.63 -9.62 -27.42
CA THR A 661 -0.03 -10.67 -26.60
C THR A 661 0.46 -11.85 -27.44
N GLN A 662 -0.36 -12.33 -28.38
CA GLN A 662 0.00 -13.42 -29.28
C GLN A 662 1.13 -13.04 -30.23
N PHE A 663 1.12 -11.79 -30.73
CA PHE A 663 2.16 -11.26 -31.60
C PHE A 663 3.55 -11.28 -30.97
N VAL A 664 3.64 -10.84 -29.71
CA VAL A 664 4.91 -10.81 -28.97
C VAL A 664 5.36 -12.22 -28.59
N ARG A 665 4.44 -13.08 -28.11
CA ARG A 665 4.77 -14.44 -27.68
C ARG A 665 5.27 -15.36 -28.80
N THR A 666 4.85 -15.13 -30.04
CA THR A 666 5.20 -16.00 -31.19
C THR A 666 6.45 -15.55 -31.96
N ARG A 667 7.15 -14.50 -31.50
CA ARG A 667 8.35 -13.98 -32.18
C ARG A 667 9.60 -14.25 -31.36
N PRO A 668 10.65 -14.85 -31.96
CA PRO A 668 11.90 -15.18 -31.27
C PRO A 668 12.84 -13.96 -31.16
N HIS A 669 12.32 -12.77 -30.84
CA HIS A 669 13.13 -11.55 -30.73
C HIS A 669 13.63 -11.36 -29.29
N PRO A 670 14.89 -10.97 -29.03
CA PRO A 670 15.46 -10.86 -27.68
C PRO A 670 14.65 -9.97 -26.72
N VAL A 671 14.01 -8.92 -27.25
CA VAL A 671 13.23 -7.94 -26.48
C VAL A 671 11.76 -8.38 -26.30
N ALA A 672 11.30 -9.45 -26.96
CA ALA A 672 9.89 -9.85 -26.92
C ALA A 672 9.41 -10.23 -25.50
N ALA A 673 10.20 -10.98 -24.73
CA ALA A 673 9.87 -11.32 -23.34
C ALA A 673 9.73 -10.05 -22.47
N ASP A 674 10.65 -9.10 -22.62
CA ASP A 674 10.61 -7.82 -21.91
C ASP A 674 9.40 -6.96 -22.31
N CYS A 675 9.04 -6.92 -23.60
CA CYS A 675 7.82 -6.29 -24.09
C CYS A 675 6.58 -6.83 -23.37
N TYR A 676 6.46 -8.17 -23.27
CA TYR A 676 5.34 -8.81 -22.58
C TYR A 676 5.31 -8.44 -21.09
N ASN A 677 6.44 -8.51 -20.38
CA ASN A 677 6.55 -8.10 -18.99
C ASN A 677 6.12 -6.65 -18.75
N ARG A 678 6.61 -5.75 -19.61
CA ARG A 678 6.30 -4.32 -19.53
C ARG A 678 4.81 -4.07 -19.74
N LEU A 679 4.18 -4.75 -20.70
CA LEU A 679 2.74 -4.67 -20.89
C LEU A 679 1.97 -5.07 -19.62
N GLN A 680 2.37 -6.16 -18.96
CA GLN A 680 1.75 -6.60 -17.70
C GLN A 680 1.95 -5.61 -16.54
N LYS A 681 3.09 -4.91 -16.50
CA LYS A 681 3.31 -3.84 -15.52
C LYS A 681 2.44 -2.63 -15.81
N THR A 682 2.36 -2.20 -17.07
CA THR A 682 1.53 -1.06 -17.50
C THR A 682 0.05 -1.29 -17.25
N LEU A 683 -0.45 -2.52 -17.46
CA LEU A 683 -1.83 -2.89 -17.12
C LEU A 683 -2.16 -2.71 -15.63
N ARG A 684 -1.19 -2.98 -14.73
CA ARG A 684 -1.34 -2.81 -13.28
C ARG A 684 -1.10 -1.37 -12.81
N ALA A 685 -0.09 -0.70 -13.36
CA ALA A 685 0.37 0.60 -12.90
C ALA A 685 -0.48 1.77 -13.43
N GLY A 686 -1.16 1.56 -14.56
CA GLY A 686 -1.90 2.56 -15.32
C GLY A 686 -1.09 3.18 -16.47
N GLN A 687 -1.69 4.15 -17.16
CA GLN A 687 -1.07 4.83 -18.30
C GLN A 687 -0.17 6.00 -17.88
N ARG A 688 0.89 6.24 -18.66
CA ARG A 688 1.75 7.44 -18.62
C ARG A 688 1.01 8.67 -19.17
N LYS A 689 1.51 9.87 -18.85
CA LYS A 689 0.99 11.16 -19.33
C LYS A 689 1.86 11.77 -20.43
N PHE A 690 3.17 11.49 -20.41
CA PHE A 690 4.13 12.06 -21.36
C PHE A 690 4.83 10.97 -22.19
N PRO A 691 5.34 11.33 -23.39
CA PRO A 691 6.15 10.42 -24.21
C PRO A 691 7.41 9.92 -23.47
N PRO A 692 8.09 8.88 -24.01
CA PRO A 692 9.29 8.33 -23.41
C PRO A 692 10.37 9.39 -23.19
N HIS A 693 11.02 9.32 -22.04
CA HIS A 693 12.18 10.15 -21.73
C HIS A 693 13.40 9.71 -22.55
N GLN A 694 14.36 10.63 -22.78
CA GLN A 694 15.58 10.35 -23.55
C GLN A 694 16.34 9.12 -23.03
N VAL A 695 16.43 8.96 -21.71
CA VAL A 695 17.06 7.79 -21.07
C VAL A 695 16.35 6.48 -21.43
N GLU A 696 15.01 6.49 -21.56
CA GLU A 696 14.24 5.30 -21.96
C GLU A 696 14.54 4.94 -23.43
N VAL A 697 14.70 5.95 -24.29
CA VAL A 697 15.03 5.78 -25.72
C VAL A 697 16.47 5.30 -25.89
N GLU A 698 17.43 5.91 -25.20
CA GLU A 698 18.85 5.54 -25.28
C GLU A 698 19.10 4.12 -24.77
N ALA A 699 18.46 3.72 -23.66
CA ALA A 699 18.61 2.37 -23.11
C ALA A 699 18.26 1.29 -24.15
N ILE A 700 17.08 1.41 -24.77
CA ILE A 700 16.65 0.40 -25.74
C ILE A 700 17.46 0.46 -27.06
N GLN A 701 17.95 1.64 -27.45
CA GLN A 701 18.87 1.78 -28.58
C GLN A 701 20.23 1.11 -28.32
N HIS A 702 20.69 1.12 -27.07
CA HIS A 702 21.86 0.37 -26.61
C HIS A 702 21.56 -1.10 -26.26
N LYS A 703 20.35 -1.59 -26.58
CA LYS A 703 19.89 -2.97 -26.34
C LYS A 703 19.90 -3.36 -24.87
N THR A 704 19.70 -2.39 -23.97
CA THR A 704 19.52 -2.62 -22.53
C THR A 704 18.07 -2.36 -22.13
N THR A 705 17.43 -3.35 -21.52
CA THR A 705 16.04 -3.24 -21.05
C THR A 705 15.95 -2.82 -19.58
N GLN A 706 17.08 -2.85 -18.86
CA GLN A 706 17.23 -2.33 -17.50
C GLN A 706 17.77 -0.90 -17.54
N ILE A 707 17.06 0.02 -16.89
CA ILE A 707 17.47 1.41 -16.80
C ILE A 707 17.94 1.68 -15.38
N PHE A 708 19.15 2.20 -15.23
CA PHE A 708 19.66 2.66 -13.93
C PHE A 708 19.69 4.18 -13.90
N HIS A 709 19.07 4.77 -12.88
CA HIS A 709 19.11 6.19 -12.64
C HIS A 709 19.89 6.48 -11.37
N LYS A 710 20.83 7.43 -11.44
CA LYS A 710 21.60 7.87 -10.27
C LYS A 710 20.71 8.64 -9.30
N ALA A 711 20.77 8.28 -8.03
CA ALA A 711 20.20 9.01 -6.90
C ALA A 711 21.34 9.55 -6.04
N PHE A 712 21.40 10.87 -5.89
CA PHE A 712 22.39 11.57 -5.07
C PHE A 712 21.88 11.73 -3.64
N PHE A 713 22.79 11.67 -2.68
CA PHE A 713 22.48 11.77 -1.26
C PHE A 713 23.13 13.02 -0.62
N PRO A 714 22.62 13.49 0.53
CA PRO A 714 23.13 14.69 1.19
C PRO A 714 24.60 14.66 1.63
N ASP A 715 25.18 13.47 1.84
CA ASP A 715 26.59 13.27 2.16
C ASP A 715 27.52 13.38 0.93
N ASN A 716 26.97 13.67 -0.24
CA ASN A 716 27.61 13.70 -1.56
C ASN A 716 27.94 12.34 -2.17
N SER A 717 27.42 11.25 -1.63
CA SER A 717 27.46 9.94 -2.29
C SER A 717 26.32 9.80 -3.33
N ASP A 718 26.44 8.84 -4.24
CA ASP A 718 25.40 8.48 -5.19
C ASP A 718 25.27 6.96 -5.36
N GLU A 719 24.05 6.48 -5.58
CA GLU A 719 23.77 5.09 -5.95
C GLU A 719 23.02 5.01 -7.27
N ALA A 720 23.33 4.00 -8.07
CA ALA A 720 22.60 3.70 -9.30
C ALA A 720 21.42 2.78 -8.98
N ILE A 721 20.20 3.29 -9.16
CA ILE A 721 18.97 2.58 -8.80
C ILE A 721 18.24 2.17 -10.06
N GLU A 722 17.83 0.90 -10.12
CA GLU A 722 17.03 0.40 -11.24
C GLU A 722 15.65 1.07 -11.24
N VAL A 723 15.27 1.62 -12.38
CA VAL A 723 13.96 2.22 -12.66
C VAL A 723 13.42 1.66 -13.97
N ASP A 724 12.10 1.67 -14.12
CA ASP A 724 11.42 1.32 -15.36
C ASP A 724 10.37 2.37 -15.73
N SER A 725 9.76 2.23 -16.90
CA SER A 725 8.77 3.18 -17.43
C SER A 725 7.53 3.31 -16.55
N SER A 726 7.24 2.33 -15.70
CA SER A 726 6.11 2.28 -14.77
C SER A 726 6.48 2.70 -13.34
N THR A 727 7.73 3.03 -13.07
CA THR A 727 8.21 3.34 -11.71
C THR A 727 7.63 4.67 -11.24
N LYS A 728 6.87 4.63 -10.14
CA LYS A 728 6.41 5.84 -9.44
C LYS A 728 7.46 6.33 -8.45
N ALA A 729 7.39 7.60 -8.07
CA ALA A 729 8.35 8.18 -7.14
C ALA A 729 8.42 7.42 -5.80
N ARG A 730 7.29 6.95 -5.27
CA ARG A 730 7.25 6.10 -4.08
C ARG A 730 8.00 4.77 -4.24
N ASP A 731 7.87 4.13 -5.41
CA ASP A 731 8.51 2.83 -5.67
C ASP A 731 10.03 3.02 -5.76
N PHE A 732 10.45 4.13 -6.37
CA PHE A 732 11.85 4.54 -6.42
C PHE A 732 12.40 4.85 -5.00
N CYS A 733 11.66 5.60 -4.17
CA CYS A 733 12.02 5.79 -2.75
C CYS A 733 12.21 4.45 -2.02
N ILE A 734 11.26 3.51 -2.15
CA ILE A 734 11.32 2.20 -1.49
C ILE A 734 12.55 1.41 -1.95
N ARG A 735 12.90 1.45 -3.24
CA ARG A 735 14.12 0.80 -3.75
C ARG A 735 15.39 1.39 -3.13
N ILE A 736 15.45 2.71 -2.95
CA ILE A 736 16.59 3.37 -2.30
C ILE A 736 16.67 2.96 -0.82
N VAL A 737 15.54 3.00 -0.10
CA VAL A 737 15.43 2.60 1.31
C VAL A 737 15.94 1.17 1.51
N ASN A 738 15.48 0.24 0.67
CA ASN A 738 15.93 -1.16 0.72
C ASN A 738 17.41 -1.31 0.35
N ARG A 739 17.88 -0.56 -0.66
CA ARG A 739 19.29 -0.59 -1.12
C ARG A 739 20.25 -0.11 -0.04
N LEU A 740 19.89 0.94 0.68
CA LEU A 740 20.68 1.52 1.76
C LEU A 740 20.48 0.82 3.11
N GLY A 741 19.47 -0.04 3.25
CA GLY A 741 19.17 -0.72 4.51
C GLY A 741 18.55 0.21 5.58
N LEU A 742 17.81 1.23 5.17
CA LEU A 742 17.14 2.16 6.08
C LEU A 742 15.97 1.47 6.80
N SER A 743 15.75 1.82 8.06
CA SER A 743 14.74 1.20 8.93
C SER A 743 13.31 1.58 8.53
N THR A 744 13.12 2.77 7.94
CA THR A 744 11.81 3.28 7.55
C THR A 744 11.84 4.16 6.30
N PRO A 745 10.89 4.00 5.36
CA PRO A 745 10.73 4.91 4.23
C PRO A 745 10.06 6.25 4.61
N HIS A 746 9.53 6.37 5.84
CA HIS A 746 8.68 7.51 6.22
C HIS A 746 9.43 8.84 6.22
N GLY A 747 8.81 9.84 5.60
CA GLY A 747 9.31 11.21 5.53
C GLY A 747 10.46 11.45 4.55
N PHE A 748 10.91 10.43 3.83
CA PHE A 748 11.86 10.58 2.72
C PHE A 748 11.13 10.85 1.40
N SER A 749 11.78 11.60 0.51
CA SER A 749 11.22 11.93 -0.80
C SER A 749 12.33 12.14 -1.84
N LEU A 750 11.94 12.01 -3.11
CA LEU A 750 12.78 12.40 -4.24
C LEU A 750 12.66 13.89 -4.52
N PHE A 751 13.77 14.47 -4.97
CA PHE A 751 13.88 15.84 -5.39
C PHE A 751 14.63 15.91 -6.72
N VAL A 752 14.14 16.72 -7.65
CA VAL A 752 14.85 17.00 -8.89
C VAL A 752 15.47 18.39 -8.79
N LYS A 753 16.78 18.46 -8.95
CA LYS A 753 17.57 19.69 -9.01
C LYS A 753 17.84 20.06 -10.47
N ILE A 754 17.46 21.28 -10.86
CA ILE A 754 17.70 21.85 -12.18
C ILE A 754 18.17 23.30 -12.02
N GLY A 755 19.42 23.55 -12.41
CA GLY A 755 20.10 24.81 -12.07
C GLY A 755 20.01 25.05 -10.56
N ASP A 756 19.46 26.20 -10.16
CA ASP A 756 19.29 26.58 -8.76
C ASP A 756 17.96 26.13 -8.14
N LYS A 757 17.05 25.55 -8.94
CA LYS A 757 15.75 25.08 -8.45
C LYS A 757 15.83 23.62 -8.01
N VAL A 758 15.27 23.35 -6.85
CA VAL A 758 15.08 22.00 -6.30
C VAL A 758 13.59 21.80 -6.06
N ILE A 759 13.01 20.73 -6.60
CA ILE A 759 11.57 20.48 -6.60
C ILE A 759 11.31 19.05 -6.12
N SER A 760 10.42 18.87 -5.15
CA SER A 760 10.04 17.53 -4.67
C SER A 760 9.18 16.81 -5.71
N VAL A 761 9.38 15.51 -5.85
CA VAL A 761 8.59 14.65 -6.75
C VAL A 761 7.38 14.09 -5.97
N PRO A 762 6.14 14.27 -6.47
CA PRO A 762 4.96 13.67 -5.85
C PRO A 762 5.02 12.14 -5.85
N GLU A 763 4.73 11.51 -4.72
CA GLU A 763 4.89 10.06 -4.49
C GLU A 763 4.16 9.15 -5.50
N ASN A 764 2.97 9.55 -5.94
CA ASN A 764 2.11 8.75 -6.82
C ASN A 764 2.34 9.05 -8.32
N GLU A 765 3.27 9.94 -8.65
CA GLU A 765 3.58 10.32 -10.03
C GLU A 765 4.65 9.39 -10.63
N PHE A 766 4.51 9.07 -11.92
CA PHE A 766 5.55 8.34 -12.66
C PHE A 766 6.80 9.20 -12.74
N PHE A 767 7.95 8.63 -12.37
CA PHE A 767 9.20 9.38 -12.27
C PHE A 767 9.58 10.06 -13.60
N PHE A 768 9.50 9.34 -14.72
CA PHE A 768 9.82 9.88 -16.04
C PHE A 768 8.79 10.90 -16.55
N ASP A 769 7.52 10.82 -16.14
CA ASP A 769 6.52 11.85 -16.46
C ASP A 769 6.86 13.17 -15.76
N PHE A 770 7.19 13.11 -14.47
CA PHE A 770 7.56 14.30 -13.70
C PHE A 770 8.80 14.99 -14.27
N VAL A 771 9.87 14.23 -14.54
CA VAL A 771 11.09 14.76 -15.15
C VAL A 771 10.80 15.41 -16.51
N ARG A 772 9.93 14.78 -17.31
CA ARG A 772 9.55 15.29 -18.63
C ARG A 772 8.75 16.59 -18.54
N GLN A 773 7.71 16.61 -17.71
CA GLN A 773 6.90 17.79 -17.43
C GLN A 773 7.77 18.97 -16.99
N LEU A 774 8.72 18.70 -16.11
CA LEU A 774 9.63 19.71 -15.59
C LEU A 774 10.59 20.22 -16.67
N GLY A 775 11.08 19.35 -17.54
CA GLY A 775 11.86 19.73 -18.71
C GLY A 775 11.10 20.62 -19.69
N ASP A 776 9.83 20.32 -19.96
CA ASP A 776 8.97 21.16 -20.80
C ASP A 776 8.71 22.52 -20.18
N TRP A 777 8.44 22.57 -18.87
CA TRP A 777 8.22 23.81 -18.14
C TRP A 777 9.46 24.73 -18.14
N VAL A 778 10.65 24.16 -17.97
CA VAL A 778 11.92 24.94 -18.04
C VAL A 778 12.14 25.50 -19.44
N ARG A 779 11.82 24.74 -20.50
CA ARG A 779 11.92 25.21 -21.88
C ARG A 779 10.96 26.36 -22.18
N GLN A 780 9.73 26.29 -21.68
CA GLN A 780 8.71 27.32 -21.90
C GLN A 780 9.02 28.64 -21.18
N ASN A 781 9.64 28.58 -20.00
CA ASN A 781 9.91 29.77 -19.17
C ASN A 781 11.26 30.44 -19.41
N ARG A 782 12.10 29.93 -20.31
CA ARG A 782 13.34 30.61 -20.71
C ARG A 782 13.10 31.42 -21.98
N THR A 783 13.32 32.74 -21.92
CA THR A 783 13.39 33.60 -23.11
C THR A 783 14.48 33.09 -24.03
N ILE A 784 14.09 32.68 -25.24
CA ILE A 784 14.96 32.23 -26.32
C ILE A 784 15.97 33.34 -26.61
N ARG A 785 17.19 33.23 -26.07
CA ARG A 785 18.31 34.12 -26.41
C ARG A 785 19.45 33.43 -27.14
N ASP A 786 19.37 32.13 -27.37
CA ASP A 786 20.27 31.49 -28.32
C ASP A 786 19.63 30.25 -28.92
N GLY A 787 19.68 30.14 -30.25
CA GLY A 787 19.03 29.09 -31.06
C GLY A 787 19.65 27.70 -30.92
N SER A 788 20.36 27.42 -29.83
CA SER A 788 20.92 26.10 -29.53
C SER A 788 19.98 25.31 -28.62
N TYR A 789 19.60 24.10 -29.05
CA TYR A 789 18.97 23.10 -28.19
C TYR A 789 19.94 22.71 -27.06
N MET A 790 19.91 23.47 -25.95
CA MET A 790 20.71 23.14 -24.77
C MET A 790 20.13 21.90 -24.09
N HIS A 791 21.00 20.92 -23.79
CA HIS A 791 20.61 19.70 -23.10
C HIS A 791 20.00 20.02 -21.74
N PHE A 792 18.81 19.47 -21.47
CA PHE A 792 18.16 19.56 -20.18
C PHE A 792 18.91 18.64 -19.20
N THR A 793 19.73 19.23 -18.32
CA THR A 793 20.46 18.49 -17.28
C THR A 793 19.74 18.62 -15.95
N TYR A 794 19.58 17.50 -15.25
CA TYR A 794 18.96 17.43 -13.94
C TYR A 794 19.70 16.42 -13.06
N GLN A 795 19.60 16.60 -11.74
CA GLN A 795 20.08 15.64 -10.75
C GLN A 795 18.93 15.21 -9.85
N VAL A 796 18.87 13.93 -9.51
CA VAL A 796 17.85 13.39 -8.61
C VAL A 796 18.46 13.20 -7.24
N PHE A 797 17.92 13.86 -6.24
CA PHE A 797 18.32 13.73 -4.85
C PHE A 797 17.29 12.94 -4.07
N PHE A 798 17.73 12.07 -3.18
CA PHE A 798 16.87 11.43 -2.19
C PHE A 798 17.22 12.01 -0.82
N MET A 799 16.24 12.59 -0.13
CA MET A 799 16.48 13.35 1.10
C MET A 799 15.31 13.21 2.08
N LYS A 800 15.58 13.43 3.37
CA LYS A 800 14.54 13.58 4.38
C LYS A 800 13.78 14.89 4.13
N LYS A 801 12.49 14.77 3.78
CA LYS A 801 11.57 15.90 3.54
C LYS A 801 10.81 16.25 4.81
N LEU A 802 10.30 15.25 5.52
CA LEU A 802 9.36 15.41 6.63
C LEU A 802 9.94 14.74 7.88
N TRP A 803 10.15 15.55 8.92
CA TRP A 803 10.92 15.17 10.11
C TRP A 803 9.99 14.80 11.26
N LEU A 804 9.10 13.84 10.99
CA LEU A 804 8.20 13.26 11.99
C LEU A 804 8.91 12.11 12.70
N ASN A 805 8.78 12.02 14.02
CA ASN A 805 9.29 10.93 14.86
C ASN A 805 10.76 10.56 14.58
N THR A 806 11.58 11.53 14.18
CA THR A 806 13.01 11.32 13.88
C THR A 806 13.80 11.44 15.17
N VAL A 807 14.35 10.33 15.64
CA VAL A 807 15.16 10.23 16.85
C VAL A 807 16.59 9.86 16.44
N PRO A 808 17.58 10.77 16.61
CA PRO A 808 18.98 10.44 16.35
C PRO A 808 19.43 9.22 17.17
N GLY A 809 20.21 8.34 16.55
CA GLY A 809 20.74 7.12 17.14
C GLY A 809 19.93 5.86 16.84
N GLU A 810 18.65 5.96 16.49
CA GLU A 810 17.81 4.78 16.17
C GLU A 810 18.15 4.17 14.81
N ASP A 811 18.35 5.01 13.78
CA ASP A 811 18.73 4.59 12.44
C ASP A 811 20.05 5.26 12.05
N ARG A 812 21.15 4.58 12.38
CA ARG A 812 22.51 5.08 12.13
C ARG A 812 22.76 5.41 10.66
N ILE A 813 22.23 4.63 9.73
CA ILE A 813 22.41 4.88 8.30
C ILE A 813 21.67 6.16 7.91
N ALA A 814 20.44 6.34 8.41
CA ALA A 814 19.68 7.56 8.20
C ALA A 814 20.42 8.80 8.75
N ASP A 815 21.01 8.67 9.95
CA ASP A 815 21.73 9.75 10.60
C ASP A 815 22.97 10.20 9.83
N LEU A 816 23.78 9.24 9.37
CA LEU A 816 25.06 9.51 8.73
C LEU A 816 24.91 10.04 7.30
N ILE A 817 23.99 9.46 6.52
CA ILE A 817 23.80 9.80 5.10
C ILE A 817 22.85 11.00 4.92
N PHE A 818 21.83 11.14 5.78
CA PHE A 818 20.77 12.13 5.59
C PHE A 818 20.70 13.16 6.71
N HIS A 819 20.53 12.74 7.97
CA HIS A 819 20.19 13.70 9.01
C HIS A 819 21.32 14.70 9.29
N TYR A 820 22.54 14.22 9.52
CA TYR A 820 23.69 15.07 9.80
C TYR A 820 24.03 16.00 8.61
N PRO A 821 24.17 15.51 7.36
CA PRO A 821 24.50 16.39 6.24
C PRO A 821 23.36 17.34 5.85
N GLN A 822 22.10 17.06 6.22
CA GLN A 822 20.99 17.99 5.99
C GLN A 822 20.87 19.07 7.09
N GLU A 823 21.16 18.75 8.35
CA GLU A 823 21.05 19.71 9.46
C GLU A 823 22.31 20.57 9.62
N LEU A 824 23.50 20.03 9.37
CA LEU A 824 24.76 20.79 9.51
C LEU A 824 24.77 22.11 8.72
N PRO A 825 24.38 22.17 7.43
CA PRO A 825 24.32 23.43 6.70
C PRO A 825 23.31 24.43 7.26
N LYS A 826 22.22 23.94 7.88
CA LYS A 826 21.20 24.80 8.52
C LYS A 826 21.76 25.44 9.79
N TYR A 827 22.51 24.66 10.57
CA TYR A 827 23.27 25.16 11.72
C TYR A 827 24.33 26.18 11.32
N LEU A 828 25.19 25.86 10.36
CA LEU A 828 26.27 26.76 9.92
C LEU A 828 25.72 28.07 9.32
N ARG A 829 24.53 28.04 8.75
CA ARG A 829 23.87 29.25 8.24
C ARG A 829 23.34 30.17 9.34
N GLY A 830 23.27 29.70 10.60
CA GLY A 830 22.81 30.47 11.74
C GLY A 830 21.29 30.51 11.88
N TYR A 831 20.58 29.46 11.45
CA TYR A 831 19.11 29.43 11.57
C TYR A 831 18.59 29.09 12.97
N HIS A 832 19.47 28.66 13.87
CA HIS A 832 19.14 28.30 15.25
C HIS A 832 19.61 29.38 16.22
N LYS A 833 18.88 29.59 17.31
CA LYS A 833 19.35 30.41 18.44
C LYS A 833 20.33 29.59 19.26
N VAL A 834 21.62 29.93 19.19
CA VAL A 834 22.72 29.17 19.81
C VAL A 834 23.49 30.05 20.78
N SER A 835 23.78 29.55 21.98
CA SER A 835 24.62 30.26 22.94
C SER A 835 26.10 30.17 22.55
N ARG A 836 26.94 31.08 23.08
CA ARG A 836 28.39 31.03 22.84
C ARG A 836 29.00 29.69 23.26
N GLN A 837 28.57 29.15 24.39
CA GLN A 837 29.04 27.85 24.91
C GLN A 837 28.63 26.70 24.00
N GLN A 838 27.36 26.65 23.57
CA GLN A 838 26.87 25.64 22.64
C GLN A 838 27.62 25.69 21.30
N ALA A 839 27.93 26.89 20.80
CA ALA A 839 28.69 27.04 19.55
C ALA A 839 30.12 26.46 19.66
N VAL A 840 30.78 26.56 20.83
CA VAL A 840 32.09 25.93 21.08
C VAL A 840 31.97 24.40 21.09
N GLU A 841 31.00 23.86 21.83
CA GLU A 841 30.76 22.41 21.93
C GLU A 841 30.45 21.79 20.57
N MET A 842 29.56 22.42 19.81
CA MET A 842 29.17 21.99 18.49
C MET A 842 30.31 22.10 17.49
N ALA A 843 31.13 23.15 17.55
CA ALA A 843 32.30 23.28 16.69
C ALA A 843 33.34 22.17 16.96
N ALA A 844 33.52 21.73 18.21
CA ALA A 844 34.37 20.60 18.56
C ALA A 844 33.81 19.28 17.99
N LEU A 845 32.50 19.04 18.10
CA LEU A 845 31.83 17.87 17.52
C LEU A 845 31.93 17.85 15.99
N ILE A 846 31.69 18.98 15.32
CA ILE A 846 31.81 19.09 13.85
C ILE A 846 33.25 18.85 13.41
N LEU A 847 34.25 19.37 14.14
CA LEU A 847 35.65 19.12 13.86
C LEU A 847 35.99 17.63 13.95
N ARG A 848 35.50 16.94 14.99
CA ARG A 848 35.66 15.49 15.13
C ARG A 848 34.94 14.73 14.01
N ALA A 849 33.69 15.08 13.71
CA ALA A 849 32.89 14.45 12.66
C ALA A 849 33.50 14.55 11.25
N ARG A 850 34.31 15.58 10.98
CA ARG A 850 34.99 15.78 9.68
C ARG A 850 36.40 15.21 9.64
N THR A 851 36.99 14.97 10.80
CA THR A 851 38.31 14.33 10.92
C THR A 851 38.11 12.83 10.75
N ARG A 852 38.90 12.19 9.88
CA ARG A 852 38.87 10.73 9.76
C ARG A 852 39.46 10.09 11.01
N ASP A 853 39.00 8.89 11.36
CA ASP A 853 39.44 8.21 12.58
C ASP A 853 40.93 7.86 12.59
N ASP A 854 41.54 7.71 11.42
CA ASP A 854 42.97 7.46 11.22
C ASP A 854 43.85 8.72 11.27
N LYS A 855 43.26 9.91 11.40
CA LYS A 855 43.99 11.19 11.33
C LYS A 855 43.80 12.06 12.57
N GLN A 856 44.84 12.80 12.92
CA GLN A 856 44.75 13.85 13.92
C GLN A 856 43.97 15.05 13.39
N ALA A 857 43.21 15.71 14.28
CA ALA A 857 42.45 16.91 13.91
C ALA A 857 43.40 18.06 13.53
N PRO A 858 43.09 18.85 12.48
CA PRO A 858 43.93 19.94 12.00
C PRO A 858 43.85 21.19 12.89
N LEU A 859 44.22 21.06 14.18
CA LEU A 859 44.13 22.14 15.18
C LEU A 859 44.97 23.37 14.81
N ALA A 860 46.05 23.19 14.05
CA ALA A 860 46.87 24.29 13.54
C ALA A 860 46.10 25.21 12.58
N GLN A 861 45.20 24.63 11.75
CA GLN A 861 44.42 25.32 10.72
C GLN A 861 43.02 25.74 11.18
N LEU A 862 42.70 25.56 12.47
CA LEU A 862 41.36 25.75 13.02
C LEU A 862 40.76 27.13 12.72
N ILE A 863 41.57 28.19 12.70
CA ILE A 863 41.13 29.56 12.35
C ILE A 863 40.57 29.63 10.92
N GLN A 864 41.18 28.91 9.97
CA GLN A 864 40.73 28.87 8.57
C GLN A 864 39.44 28.06 8.41
N LEU A 865 39.22 27.08 9.29
CA LEU A 865 38.06 26.18 9.27
C LEU A 865 36.83 26.76 9.98
N LEU A 866 36.94 27.88 10.71
CA LEU A 866 35.83 28.48 11.47
C LEU A 866 34.52 28.64 10.67
N PRO A 867 34.51 29.09 9.39
CA PRO A 867 33.27 29.21 8.61
C PRO A 867 32.52 27.90 8.38
N GLU A 868 33.18 26.76 8.59
CA GLU A 868 32.63 25.43 8.40
C GLU A 868 32.38 24.70 9.74
N LEU A 869 32.72 25.32 10.87
CA LEU A 869 32.53 24.78 12.22
C LEU A 869 31.55 25.61 13.06
N VAL A 870 31.52 26.93 12.85
CA VAL A 870 30.77 27.90 13.67
C VAL A 870 29.68 28.57 12.80
N PRO A 871 28.47 28.82 13.35
CA PRO A 871 27.42 29.56 12.66
C PRO A 871 27.90 30.93 12.19
N ARG A 872 27.54 31.33 10.96
CA ARG A 872 28.03 32.56 10.31
C ARG A 872 27.85 33.83 11.13
N ASP A 873 26.78 33.93 11.89
CA ASP A 873 26.46 35.06 12.77
C ASP A 873 27.28 35.07 14.07
N MET A 874 27.79 33.91 14.49
CA MET A 874 28.59 33.74 15.72
C MET A 874 30.10 33.83 15.51
N ILE A 875 30.61 33.75 14.27
CA ILE A 875 32.06 33.78 13.99
C ILE A 875 32.74 35.00 14.65
N LYS A 876 32.07 36.15 14.67
CA LYS A 876 32.60 37.40 15.25
C LYS A 876 32.43 37.53 16.77
N ALA A 877 31.82 36.54 17.44
CA ALA A 877 31.57 36.60 18.89
C ALA A 877 32.85 36.48 19.74
N TYR A 878 33.92 35.90 19.18
CA TYR A 878 35.25 35.81 19.77
C TYR A 878 36.32 36.13 18.71
N SER A 879 37.54 36.44 19.16
CA SER A 879 38.68 36.52 18.25
C SER A 879 39.03 35.13 17.70
N GLY A 880 39.69 35.06 16.54
CA GLY A 880 40.10 33.78 15.95
C GLY A 880 41.01 32.95 16.88
N GLY A 881 41.85 33.63 17.68
CA GLY A 881 42.69 32.98 18.69
C GLY A 881 41.91 32.40 19.85
N ASP A 882 40.89 33.13 20.33
CA ASP A 882 40.02 32.66 21.42
C ASP A 882 39.16 31.47 20.99
N TRP A 883 38.57 31.52 19.78
CA TRP A 883 37.87 30.37 19.20
C TRP A 883 38.76 29.13 19.13
N LYS A 884 39.98 29.29 18.64
CA LYS A 884 40.97 28.20 18.60
C LYS A 884 41.22 27.64 19.99
N LYS A 885 41.48 28.48 20.98
CA LYS A 885 41.74 28.06 22.36
C LYS A 885 40.56 27.29 22.96
N LEU A 886 39.35 27.84 22.84
CA LEU A 886 38.13 27.25 23.41
C LEU A 886 37.78 25.92 22.74
N ILE A 887 37.77 25.87 21.40
CA ILE A 887 37.43 24.65 20.65
C ILE A 887 38.49 23.57 20.90
N SER A 888 39.78 23.91 20.89
CA SER A 888 40.84 22.94 21.21
C SER A 888 40.71 22.39 22.63
N SER A 889 40.36 23.23 23.61
CA SER A 889 40.16 22.80 24.99
C SER A 889 38.95 21.87 25.15
N THR A 890 37.85 22.10 24.42
CA THR A 890 36.66 21.24 24.46
C THR A 890 36.86 19.96 23.64
N TYR A 891 37.67 20.02 22.59
CA TYR A 891 38.03 18.87 21.78
C TYR A 891 38.90 17.88 22.56
N SER A 892 39.93 18.37 23.27
CA SER A 892 40.83 17.55 24.09
C SER A 892 40.10 16.94 25.27
N GLY A 893 39.96 15.62 25.28
CA GLY A 893 39.19 14.88 26.29
C GLY A 893 38.21 13.90 25.66
N SER A 894 36.93 13.99 26.04
CA SER A 894 35.90 13.03 25.60
C SER A 894 35.60 13.09 24.10
N VAL A 895 35.65 14.27 23.48
CA VAL A 895 35.36 14.44 22.05
C VAL A 895 36.47 13.84 21.18
N GLU A 896 37.73 13.98 21.58
CA GLU A 896 38.87 13.39 20.88
C GLU A 896 38.81 11.86 20.84
N SER A 897 38.27 11.22 21.88
CA SER A 897 38.10 9.76 21.93
C SER A 897 36.92 9.20 21.13
N MET A 898 36.01 10.05 20.64
CA MET A 898 34.86 9.63 19.84
C MET A 898 35.25 9.30 18.40
N SER A 899 34.57 8.36 17.77
CA SER A 899 34.66 8.16 16.32
C SER A 899 33.99 9.31 15.54
N SER A 900 34.33 9.45 14.25
CA SER A 900 33.70 10.40 13.34
C SER A 900 32.18 10.21 13.27
N GLU A 901 31.70 8.96 13.30
CA GLU A 901 30.27 8.63 13.27
C GLU A 901 29.57 8.99 14.58
N GLU A 902 30.16 8.66 15.72
CA GLU A 902 29.62 9.03 17.04
C GLU A 902 29.54 10.55 17.21
N ALA A 903 30.52 11.30 16.71
CA ALA A 903 30.49 12.76 16.73
C ALA A 903 29.34 13.34 15.90
N LYS A 904 28.99 12.72 14.76
CA LYS A 904 27.82 13.12 13.95
C LYS A 904 26.50 12.87 14.69
N ILE A 905 26.38 11.72 15.35
CA ILE A 905 25.18 11.38 16.13
C ILE A 905 25.07 12.29 17.37
N ALA A 906 26.17 12.53 18.10
CA ALA A 906 26.18 13.45 19.23
C ALA A 906 25.80 14.89 18.83
N PHE A 907 26.25 15.35 17.66
CA PHE A 907 25.79 16.62 17.09
C PHE A 907 24.27 16.62 16.87
N LEU A 908 23.73 15.56 16.26
CA LEU A 908 22.29 15.41 16.01
C LEU A 908 21.47 15.38 17.31
N GLU A 909 21.92 14.65 18.33
CA GLU A 909 21.29 14.58 19.64
C GLU A 909 21.23 15.94 20.35
N GLN A 910 22.25 16.78 20.17
CA GLN A 910 22.23 18.15 20.70
C GLN A 910 21.21 19.03 19.98
N ILE A 911 21.23 19.06 18.65
CA ILE A 911 20.30 19.91 17.88
C ILE A 911 18.85 19.43 17.94
N ALA A 912 18.61 18.12 18.12
CA ALA A 912 17.27 17.54 18.21
C ALA A 912 16.45 18.09 19.39
N LYS A 913 17.12 18.64 20.41
CA LYS A 913 16.50 19.33 21.54
C LYS A 913 15.91 20.70 21.16
N TRP A 914 16.32 21.27 20.02
CA TRP A 914 15.88 22.60 19.60
C TRP A 914 14.53 22.54 18.88
N PRO A 915 13.63 23.53 19.09
CA PRO A 915 12.31 23.55 18.44
C PRO A 915 12.39 23.72 16.91
N THR A 916 13.55 24.11 16.41
CA THR A 916 13.89 24.34 15.00
C THR A 916 14.54 23.13 14.32
N PHE A 917 14.76 22.02 15.03
CA PHE A 917 15.31 20.79 14.44
C PHE A 917 14.41 20.25 13.31
N GLY A 918 15.02 19.75 12.24
CA GLY A 918 14.27 19.14 11.13
C GLY A 918 13.37 20.13 10.39
N SER A 919 13.70 21.42 10.43
CA SER A 919 12.91 22.46 9.76
C SER A 919 13.39 22.73 8.33
N ALA A 920 12.45 23.11 7.48
CA ALA A 920 12.77 23.86 6.26
C ALA A 920 12.68 25.36 6.56
N PHE A 921 13.76 26.09 6.24
CA PHE A 921 13.88 27.51 6.54
C PHE A 921 13.69 28.38 5.30
N PHE A 922 12.96 29.48 5.46
CA PHE A 922 12.70 30.47 4.42
C PHE A 922 12.93 31.88 4.96
N GLU A 923 13.91 32.58 4.40
CA GLU A 923 14.08 34.01 4.62
C GLU A 923 13.04 34.74 3.75
N VAL A 924 12.16 35.52 4.38
CA VAL A 924 11.02 36.18 3.71
C VAL A 924 10.85 37.60 4.21
N LYS A 925 10.19 38.43 3.41
CA LYS A 925 9.71 39.74 3.85
C LYS A 925 8.19 39.71 4.02
N GLN A 926 7.66 40.23 5.11
CA GLN A 926 6.22 40.33 5.34
C GLN A 926 5.76 41.79 5.17
N SER A 927 4.53 41.99 4.71
CA SER A 927 3.92 43.31 4.48
C SER A 927 2.49 43.43 5.02
N SER A 928 2.07 42.45 5.82
CA SER A 928 0.68 42.25 6.22
C SER A 928 0.37 42.70 7.65
N ASP A 929 1.32 42.59 8.57
CA ASP A 929 1.12 42.91 9.98
C ASP A 929 2.23 43.86 10.50
N PRO A 930 1.92 45.14 10.76
CA PRO A 930 2.90 46.11 11.24
C PRO A 930 3.47 45.80 12.64
N SER A 931 2.82 44.91 13.42
CA SER A 931 3.29 44.53 14.76
C SER A 931 4.46 43.53 14.73
N ILE A 932 4.73 42.95 13.56
CA ILE A 932 5.74 41.92 13.34
C ILE A 932 6.88 42.51 12.50
N PRO A 933 8.17 42.17 12.76
CA PRO A 933 9.28 42.63 11.92
C PRO A 933 9.09 42.31 10.44
N ASP A 934 9.47 43.24 9.56
CA ASP A 934 9.41 43.07 8.11
C ASP A 934 10.19 41.84 7.64
N ARG A 935 11.34 41.58 8.24
CA ARG A 935 12.26 40.51 7.86
C ARG A 935 12.11 39.31 8.79
N LEU A 936 11.62 38.21 8.24
CA LEU A 936 11.31 37.00 8.99
C LEU A 936 12.11 35.80 8.49
N LEU A 937 12.42 34.92 9.44
CA LEU A 937 12.87 33.57 9.18
C LEU A 937 11.72 32.61 9.48
N ILE A 938 11.13 32.02 8.45
CA ILE A 938 10.07 31.01 8.59
C ILE A 938 10.70 29.64 8.74
N ALA A 939 10.27 28.85 9.72
CA ALA A 939 10.63 27.46 9.88
C ALA A 939 9.37 26.57 9.82
N ILE A 940 9.31 25.70 8.82
CA ILE A 940 8.21 24.71 8.66
C ILE A 940 8.74 23.35 9.13
N ASN A 941 8.12 22.78 10.16
CA ASN A 941 8.50 21.48 10.75
C ASN A 941 7.30 20.76 11.37
N LYS A 942 7.53 19.67 12.12
CA LYS A 942 6.49 18.86 12.77
C LYS A 942 5.49 19.65 13.63
N SER A 943 5.89 20.81 14.15
CA SER A 943 5.04 21.66 15.01
C SER A 943 4.13 22.62 14.24
N GLY A 944 4.34 22.82 12.93
CA GLY A 944 3.62 23.79 12.12
C GLY A 944 4.53 24.80 11.44
N VAL A 945 4.02 26.02 11.23
CA VAL A 945 4.75 27.15 10.64
C VAL A 945 5.17 28.13 11.73
N ASN A 946 6.48 28.25 11.95
CA ASN A 946 7.05 29.10 12.98
C ASN A 946 7.68 30.34 12.36
N LEU A 947 7.38 31.51 12.93
CA LEU A 947 7.96 32.80 12.55
C LEU A 947 9.03 33.19 13.56
N TYR A 948 10.24 33.45 13.08
CA TYR A 948 11.35 33.96 13.87
C TYR A 948 11.80 35.33 13.36
N ASN A 949 12.29 36.15 14.26
CA ASN A 949 13.01 37.36 13.87
C ASN A 949 14.33 36.95 13.18
N GLN A 950 14.58 37.48 11.98
CA GLN A 950 15.75 37.09 11.19
C GLN A 950 17.09 37.44 11.86
N GLU A 951 17.14 38.50 12.67
CA GLU A 951 18.36 38.94 13.36
C GLU A 951 18.52 38.24 14.71
N THR A 952 17.55 38.40 15.61
CA THR A 952 17.64 37.90 17.00
C THR A 952 17.40 36.40 17.15
N LYS A 953 16.83 35.76 16.11
CA LYS A 953 16.42 34.34 16.11
C LYS A 953 15.39 34.00 17.20
N GLU A 954 14.73 35.00 17.75
CA GLU A 954 13.67 34.79 18.73
C GLU A 954 12.36 34.42 18.04
N ARG A 955 11.63 33.46 18.64
CA ARG A 955 10.35 33.00 18.11
C ARG A 955 9.30 34.06 18.36
N ILE A 956 8.69 34.54 17.29
CA ILE A 956 7.60 35.51 17.32
C ILE A 956 6.27 34.79 17.53
N VAL A 957 5.97 33.81 16.67
CA VAL A 957 4.71 33.06 16.72
C VAL A 957 4.87 31.67 16.10
N ASN A 958 4.08 30.72 16.60
CA ASN A 958 3.90 29.39 16.00
C ASN A 958 2.44 29.26 15.53
N TYR A 959 2.26 28.88 14.28
CA TYR A 959 0.97 28.47 13.71
C TYR A 959 0.94 26.95 13.51
N PRO A 960 0.33 26.18 14.44
CA PRO A 960 0.13 24.75 14.26
C PRO A 960 -0.66 24.45 13.00
N PHE A 961 -0.44 23.30 12.37
CA PHE A 961 -1.14 22.91 11.14
C PHE A 961 -2.68 22.95 11.28
N THR A 962 -3.21 22.64 12.47
CA THR A 962 -4.64 22.69 12.80
C THR A 962 -5.22 24.11 12.79
N SER A 963 -4.39 25.15 12.92
CA SER A 963 -4.79 26.56 12.91
C SER A 963 -4.77 27.20 11.51
N ILE A 964 -4.15 26.52 10.54
CA ILE A 964 -4.01 27.00 9.16
C ILE A 964 -5.23 26.56 8.37
N SER A 965 -6.02 27.53 7.91
CA SER A 965 -7.28 27.26 7.19
C SER A 965 -7.08 27.09 5.68
N ASN A 966 -6.18 27.89 5.10
CA ASN A 966 -5.88 27.89 3.67
C ASN A 966 -4.52 28.54 3.42
N TRP A 967 -3.88 28.16 2.32
CA TRP A 967 -2.66 28.81 1.83
C TRP A 967 -2.64 28.80 0.29
N THR A 968 -1.88 29.72 -0.28
CA THR A 968 -1.72 29.87 -1.72
C THR A 968 -0.33 30.41 -2.00
N SER A 969 0.33 29.92 -3.05
CA SER A 969 1.64 30.40 -3.47
C SER A 969 1.59 31.00 -4.87
N GLY A 970 2.49 31.95 -5.14
CA GLY A 970 2.78 32.48 -6.46
C GLY A 970 4.28 32.52 -6.70
N ASN A 971 4.71 33.05 -7.84
CA ASN A 971 6.14 33.13 -8.19
C ASN A 971 6.94 34.08 -7.29
N THR A 972 6.27 35.03 -6.63
CA THR A 972 6.89 36.10 -5.81
C THR A 972 6.30 36.20 -4.41
N TYR A 973 5.34 35.36 -4.06
CA TYR A 973 4.68 35.42 -2.76
C TYR A 973 4.22 34.05 -2.24
N PHE A 974 4.03 33.99 -0.93
CA PHE A 974 3.33 32.94 -0.23
C PHE A 974 2.31 33.59 0.72
N HIS A 975 1.07 33.15 0.66
CA HIS A 975 -0.02 33.69 1.47
C HIS A 975 -0.68 32.57 2.27
N MET A 976 -0.89 32.79 3.56
CA MET A 976 -1.60 31.85 4.44
C MET A 976 -2.64 32.58 5.29
N THR A 977 -3.75 31.90 5.57
CA THR A 977 -4.83 32.42 6.42
C THR A 977 -4.93 31.60 7.70
N ILE A 978 -4.75 32.29 8.84
CA ILE A 978 -4.77 31.70 10.17
C ILE A 978 -6.14 31.94 10.83
N GLY A 979 -6.71 30.88 11.41
CA GLY A 979 -7.94 30.95 12.20
C GLY A 979 -9.23 30.63 11.43
N ASN A 980 -10.35 30.62 12.16
CA ASN A 980 -11.64 30.18 11.68
C ASN A 980 -12.44 31.37 11.11
N LEU A 981 -12.74 31.35 9.79
CA LEU A 981 -13.52 32.37 9.07
C LEU A 981 -14.95 32.61 9.62
N MET A 982 -15.37 31.81 10.62
CA MET A 982 -16.70 31.72 11.21
C MET A 982 -16.98 32.71 12.35
N LYS A 983 -16.00 33.49 12.82
CA LYS A 983 -16.11 34.32 14.03
C LYS A 983 -16.11 35.84 13.79
N GLY A 984 -16.47 36.32 12.59
CA GLY A 984 -16.61 37.76 12.30
C GLY A 984 -15.31 38.58 12.33
N ASN A 985 -14.25 38.08 12.96
CA ASN A 985 -12.89 38.59 12.80
C ASN A 985 -12.37 38.13 11.43
N ARG A 986 -11.90 39.09 10.62
CA ARG A 986 -11.07 38.80 9.45
C ARG A 986 -9.92 37.92 9.94
N GLY A 987 -9.90 36.63 9.56
CA GLY A 987 -8.81 35.72 9.94
C GLY A 987 -7.46 36.37 9.61
N ASN A 988 -6.46 36.18 10.47
CA ASN A 988 -5.19 36.87 10.32
C ASN A 988 -4.54 36.38 9.02
N ARG A 989 -4.33 37.29 8.06
CA ARG A 989 -3.76 36.97 6.74
C ARG A 989 -2.29 37.34 6.77
N LEU A 990 -1.44 36.37 6.51
CA LEU A 990 -0.01 36.58 6.42
C LEU A 990 0.40 36.47 4.95
N LEU A 991 0.91 37.58 4.41
CA LEU A 991 1.48 37.68 3.09
C LEU A 991 3.00 37.80 3.21
N LEU A 992 3.70 36.85 2.58
CA LEU A 992 5.15 36.74 2.59
C LEU A 992 5.66 36.91 1.16
N GLU A 993 6.52 37.89 0.93
CA GLU A 993 7.26 38.05 -0.32
C GLU A 993 8.40 37.03 -0.36
N THR A 994 8.34 36.11 -1.32
CA THR A 994 9.33 35.04 -1.48
C THR A 994 9.24 34.39 -2.87
N THR A 995 10.38 34.00 -3.43
CA THR A 995 10.44 33.19 -4.66
C THR A 995 10.30 31.69 -4.39
N LEU A 996 10.26 31.29 -3.12
CA LEU A 996 10.21 29.90 -2.68
C LEU A 996 8.81 29.46 -2.22
N GLY A 997 7.76 30.23 -2.56
CA GLY A 997 6.38 29.94 -2.14
C GLY A 997 5.93 28.53 -2.55
N TYR A 998 6.34 28.05 -3.71
CA TYR A 998 6.04 26.70 -4.18
C TYR A 998 6.61 25.58 -3.27
N LYS A 999 7.78 25.81 -2.63
CA LYS A 999 8.35 24.86 -1.67
C LYS A 999 7.60 24.87 -0.34
N MET A 1000 7.19 26.06 0.11
CA MET A 1000 6.41 26.22 1.34
C MET A 1000 5.05 25.52 1.22
N ASP A 1001 4.39 25.70 0.07
CA ASP A 1001 3.13 25.07 -0.31
C ASP A 1001 3.23 23.53 -0.34
N ASP A 1002 4.24 23.00 -1.05
CA ASP A 1002 4.49 21.56 -1.12
C ASP A 1002 4.75 20.95 0.27
N LEU A 1003 5.55 21.61 1.11
CA LEU A 1003 5.83 21.13 2.48
C LEU A 1003 4.59 21.14 3.37
N LEU A 1004 3.81 22.22 3.35
CA LEU A 1004 2.56 22.32 4.11
C LEU A 1004 1.58 21.23 3.70
N THR A 1005 1.37 21.08 2.40
CA THR A 1005 0.52 20.03 1.83
C THR A 1005 1.00 18.65 2.27
N SER A 1006 2.31 18.40 2.23
CA SER A 1006 2.89 17.10 2.58
C SER A 1006 2.78 16.77 4.07
N TYR A 1007 3.07 17.74 4.96
CA TYR A 1007 2.92 17.55 6.41
C TYR A 1007 1.45 17.31 6.79
N ILE A 1008 0.52 18.11 6.26
CA ILE A 1008 -0.92 17.96 6.56
C ILE A 1008 -1.44 16.62 6.05
N LYS A 1009 -1.09 16.21 4.82
CA LYS A 1009 -1.48 14.92 4.26
C LYS A 1009 -1.00 13.76 5.14
N MET A 1010 0.26 13.80 5.59
CA MET A 1010 0.80 12.74 6.43
C MET A 1010 0.19 12.74 7.83
N LEU A 1011 -0.05 13.90 8.44
CA LEU A 1011 -0.71 13.96 9.75
C LEU A 1011 -2.16 13.44 9.67
N LEU A 1012 -2.88 13.67 8.58
CA LEU A 1012 -4.21 13.08 8.37
C LEU A 1012 -4.16 11.55 8.24
N SER A 1013 -3.15 11.00 7.55
CA SER A 1013 -2.96 9.55 7.48
C SER A 1013 -2.45 8.93 8.79
N SER A 1014 -1.62 9.64 9.56
CA SER A 1014 -1.08 9.17 10.84
C SER A 1014 -2.07 9.35 12.00
N SER A 1015 -2.99 10.33 11.95
CA SER A 1015 -4.07 10.47 12.93
C SER A 1015 -5.09 9.32 12.86
N HIS A 1016 -5.14 8.59 11.74
CA HIS A 1016 -5.81 7.29 11.66
C HIS A 1016 -5.08 6.16 12.42
N ASN A 1017 -3.81 6.37 12.79
CA ASN A 1017 -2.97 5.40 13.53
C ASN A 1017 -2.57 5.86 14.96
N GLU A 1018 -2.56 7.16 15.29
CA GLU A 1018 -2.02 7.71 16.57
C GLU A 1018 -3.08 8.10 17.62
N THR A 1019 -4.38 8.12 17.30
CA THR A 1019 -5.41 8.40 18.33
C THR A 1019 -5.59 7.26 19.36
N THR A 1020 -4.75 6.24 19.31
CA THR A 1020 -4.65 5.11 20.25
C THR A 1020 -3.64 5.31 21.39
N ALA A 1021 -3.01 6.49 21.56
CA ALA A 1021 -1.88 6.62 22.51
C ALA A 1021 -1.83 7.87 23.42
N SER A 1022 -2.76 8.84 23.39
CA SER A 1022 -2.61 10.01 24.27
C SER A 1022 -3.93 10.73 24.61
N THR A 1023 -4.72 10.13 25.50
CA THR A 1023 -5.51 10.91 26.45
C THR A 1023 -5.23 10.37 27.85
N ASP A 1024 -4.04 10.68 28.35
CA ASP A 1024 -3.78 10.77 29.77
C ASP A 1024 -2.77 11.89 29.97
N ILE A 1025 -3.11 12.79 30.91
CA ILE A 1025 -2.29 13.83 31.52
C ILE A 1025 -2.21 15.16 30.76
N GLU A 1026 -3.13 16.07 31.08
CA GLU A 1026 -2.76 17.18 31.98
C GLU A 1026 -3.96 17.70 32.78
N THR A 1027 -3.78 17.64 34.09
CA THR A 1027 -4.62 18.09 35.22
C THR A 1027 -4.34 19.56 35.56
N ASP A 1028 -5.33 20.20 36.22
CA ASP A 1028 -5.17 21.30 37.17
C ASP A 1028 -4.35 22.55 36.75
N ILE A 1029 -5.06 23.66 36.49
CA ILE A 1029 -5.11 24.88 37.34
C ILE A 1029 -5.91 25.97 36.57
N LEU A 1030 -6.97 26.45 37.24
CA LEU A 1030 -7.98 27.47 36.91
C LEU A 1030 -9.19 27.05 36.05
#